data_AF-A0A960V0G4-F1
#
_entry.id   AF-A0A960V0G4-F1
#
_cell.length_a   1.000
_cell.length_b   1.000
_cell.length_c   1.000
_cell.angle_alpha   90.00
_cell.angle_beta   90.00
_cell.angle_gamma   90.00
#
_symmetry.space_group_name_H-M   'P 1'
#
loop_
_entity.id
_entity.type
_entity.pdbx_description
1 polymer ?
#
loop_
_entity_poly.entity_id
_entity_poly.type
_entity_poly.pdbx_seq_one_letter_code
_entity_poly.pdbx_strand_id
1 'polypeptide(L)'
;MTNKTRETATDATPPVFSCSILGGGQFGYVLANLVASRDGQVRLWFKDKSDCQRFEKERRVQILGQDYRLHSGVLAHCGREHFAKGSQLMLCALPSREFESSMELILDQLDRSQKHVLGILTKGFADKKWHKRHQIYTFSQLAAHMARERQLQLGVAVINGPSLLGEILAGHLTFFNIGCENPECARLIAGRLEGKSIQVSHHTDTLSIELGGILKNPIAIACGIAEKLPHTSSNFKGVLFSKGYQEMRAFCAALGGNPDQLSGISGLGDLFASAISPLSRNRHYGSSFVRNEVERTQKLGWLDRLELLVDPRTFIEKEARASENTVEGSLSLSPILEIAERLDVRLELFETIYGILSRKQKPHALIDVIFKGYDSEQLTEKRSNQHIPGASIAAGHNFNRLIIRRVHRHISVSSGLQERIQRQSGNVLSKLNKRLDAARQGNITRELEEFPTEIRLWNQLSACDTDNRMDLINDLVAYYVSEISDNFRPVMRGTLIRAIAPLRFMAGGFRPGRAMPYVGGEVEQLRELARRYNILYTPMHRSHLDSIEVAFGLVSSGLPVPRYAAGINLMKSPFLSWLLKSLGAYAVDRQRIRNILYLECLNAYSSMTMEAGVPSLVYCEGTRSRSGDIYPIKTGLLNTAIEAYRHSGNEILVVPLALSYENVPEDREFCGLREETNWHDFWRIRSKVYLDVCEAIPVSNHLHADEPGLSISYEIDRQWRRHQRLLPNQIVAHVLHQHRSESDSPGLAPLQQEGITMETVGAWIEDFLRRHHGNYLHQRPAVIRRQGLSNLEKRRVVAIQDGQVFIRSPQLLAYYGNMIIQPENAIPD
;
A
#
# COMPACT_ATOMS: atom_id res chain seq x y z
N MET A 1 47.79 -7.43 -38.93
CA MET A 1 48.52 -8.60 -39.47
C MET A 1 48.81 -9.53 -38.32
N THR A 2 48.18 -10.71 -38.26
CA THR A 2 48.76 -12.01 -37.87
C THR A 2 47.66 -13.08 -37.94
N ASN A 3 48.00 -14.14 -38.65
CA ASN A 3 47.21 -15.24 -39.19
C ASN A 3 46.23 -15.94 -38.23
N LYS A 4 45.01 -16.20 -38.74
CA LYS A 4 44.17 -17.33 -38.36
C LYS A 4 44.73 -18.61 -38.99
N THR A 5 45.33 -19.48 -38.20
CA THR A 5 45.46 -20.90 -38.55
C THR A 5 44.12 -21.59 -38.26
N ARG A 6 43.40 -21.95 -39.33
CA ARG A 6 42.29 -22.91 -39.29
C ARG A 6 42.90 -24.28 -39.03
N GLU A 7 42.84 -24.75 -37.79
CA GLU A 7 42.87 -26.19 -37.54
C GLU A 7 41.50 -26.77 -37.88
N THR A 8 41.54 -27.76 -38.76
CA THR A 8 40.41 -28.59 -39.20
C THR A 8 39.94 -29.46 -38.03
N ALA A 9 38.96 -28.97 -37.28
CA ALA A 9 38.13 -29.83 -36.43
C ALA A 9 36.98 -30.37 -37.28
N THR A 10 36.96 -31.69 -37.39
CA THR A 10 35.93 -32.54 -38.01
C THR A 10 34.51 -32.02 -37.81
N ASP A 11 33.79 -31.90 -38.92
CA ASP A 11 32.40 -31.47 -39.07
C ASP A 11 31.42 -32.54 -38.54
N ALA A 12 31.49 -32.82 -37.25
CA ALA A 12 30.44 -33.54 -36.55
C ALA A 12 29.35 -32.52 -36.20
N THR A 13 28.19 -32.63 -36.85
CA THR A 13 26.99 -31.91 -36.41
C THR A 13 26.81 -32.15 -34.90
N PRO A 14 26.70 -31.09 -34.08
CA PRO A 14 26.59 -31.26 -32.63
C PRO A 14 25.37 -32.13 -32.31
N PRO A 15 25.46 -33.05 -31.34
CA PRO A 15 24.35 -33.94 -31.01
C PRO A 15 23.10 -33.10 -30.67
N VAL A 16 21.96 -33.45 -31.26
CA VAL A 16 20.69 -32.79 -30.99
C VAL A 16 20.22 -33.20 -29.59
N PHE A 17 20.39 -32.31 -28.61
CA PHE A 17 19.94 -32.56 -27.24
C PHE A 17 18.43 -32.43 -27.11
N SER A 18 17.80 -33.42 -26.44
CA SER A 18 16.42 -33.26 -25.96
C SER A 18 16.40 -32.34 -24.74
N CYS A 19 15.64 -31.24 -24.80
CA CYS A 19 15.59 -30.25 -23.72
C CYS A 19 14.45 -30.56 -22.72
N SER A 20 14.80 -30.65 -21.44
CA SER A 20 13.88 -30.91 -20.34
C SER A 20 14.04 -29.86 -19.23
N ILE A 21 12.93 -29.24 -18.84
CA ILE A 21 12.87 -28.36 -17.66
C ILE A 21 12.48 -29.20 -16.46
N LEU A 22 13.31 -29.23 -15.43
CA LEU A 22 13.05 -30.00 -14.21
C LEU A 22 12.39 -29.08 -13.18
N GLY A 23 11.11 -29.34 -12.89
CA GLY A 23 10.35 -28.66 -11.84
C GLY A 23 9.18 -27.83 -12.35
N GLY A 24 7.96 -28.21 -11.96
CA GLY A 24 6.71 -27.49 -12.23
C GLY A 24 6.43 -26.32 -11.27
N GLY A 25 7.46 -25.57 -10.89
CA GLY A 25 7.32 -24.34 -10.10
C GLY A 25 7.10 -23.11 -10.99
N GLN A 26 6.77 -21.97 -10.38
CA GLN A 26 6.56 -20.69 -11.09
C GLN A 26 7.71 -20.36 -12.08
N PHE A 27 8.97 -20.48 -11.64
CA PHE A 27 10.12 -20.20 -12.50
C PHE A 27 10.30 -21.27 -13.60
N GLY A 28 10.01 -22.55 -13.29
CA GLY A 28 10.05 -23.64 -14.26
C GLY A 28 9.02 -23.49 -15.37
N TYR A 29 7.81 -23.00 -15.06
CA TYR A 29 6.80 -22.66 -16.07
C TYR A 29 7.27 -21.56 -17.03
N VAL A 30 7.85 -20.49 -16.49
CA VAL A 30 8.41 -19.40 -17.32
C VAL A 30 9.55 -19.91 -18.18
N LEU A 31 10.45 -20.72 -17.62
CA LEU A 31 11.58 -21.29 -18.35
C LEU A 31 11.11 -22.21 -19.49
N ALA A 32 10.13 -23.06 -19.23
CA ALA A 32 9.53 -23.92 -20.26
C ALA A 32 8.88 -23.09 -21.36
N ASN A 33 8.17 -22.01 -21.01
CA ASN A 33 7.55 -21.14 -21.99
C ASN A 33 8.59 -20.43 -22.88
N LEU A 34 9.69 -19.95 -22.28
CA LEU A 34 10.80 -19.30 -22.99
C LEU A 34 11.46 -20.24 -23.99
N VAL A 35 11.83 -21.45 -23.55
CA VAL A 35 12.46 -22.45 -24.41
C VAL A 35 11.50 -22.92 -25.50
N ALA A 36 10.24 -23.20 -25.17
CA ALA A 36 9.25 -23.67 -26.15
C ALA A 36 8.93 -22.62 -27.23
N SER A 37 8.92 -21.34 -26.88
CA SER A 37 8.68 -20.25 -27.83
C SER A 37 9.81 -20.11 -28.86
N ARG A 38 11.01 -20.60 -28.54
CA ARG A 38 12.17 -20.59 -29.42
C ARG A 38 12.28 -21.88 -30.24
N ASP A 39 12.16 -23.01 -29.56
CA ASP A 39 12.49 -24.32 -30.14
C ASP A 39 11.27 -25.10 -30.62
N GLY A 40 10.07 -24.53 -30.47
CA GLY A 40 8.80 -25.14 -30.82
C GLY A 40 8.31 -26.19 -29.82
N GLN A 41 9.21 -26.86 -29.09
CA GLN A 41 8.84 -27.90 -28.12
C GLN A 41 9.85 -28.03 -26.96
N VAL A 42 9.34 -28.23 -25.74
CA VAL A 42 10.14 -28.56 -24.56
C VAL A 42 9.37 -29.53 -23.65
N ARG A 43 10.09 -30.35 -22.88
CA ARG A 43 9.49 -31.22 -21.87
C ARG A 43 9.57 -30.57 -20.49
N LEU A 44 8.44 -30.47 -19.80
CA LEU A 44 8.36 -30.04 -18.41
C LEU A 44 8.20 -31.26 -17.52
N TRP A 45 9.21 -31.55 -16.71
CA TRP A 45 9.25 -32.74 -15.87
C TRP A 45 8.66 -32.46 -14.48
N PHE A 46 7.79 -33.38 -14.05
CA PHE A 46 7.23 -33.43 -12.71
C PHE A 46 7.70 -34.70 -12.00
N LYS A 47 8.09 -34.56 -10.74
CA LYS A 47 8.43 -35.69 -9.86
C LYS A 47 7.20 -36.55 -9.58
N ASP A 48 6.09 -35.90 -9.23
CA ASP A 48 4.84 -36.56 -8.86
C ASP A 48 3.88 -36.68 -10.04
N LYS A 49 3.33 -37.88 -10.24
CA LYS A 49 2.40 -38.19 -11.34
C LYS A 49 1.11 -37.38 -11.25
N SER A 50 0.63 -37.10 -10.04
CA SER A 50 -0.58 -36.30 -9.80
C SER A 50 -0.42 -34.86 -10.30
N ASP A 51 0.74 -34.24 -10.08
CA ASP A 51 1.01 -32.87 -10.54
C ASP A 51 1.10 -32.79 -12.07
N CYS A 52 1.74 -33.79 -12.69
CA CYS A 52 1.78 -33.90 -14.14
C CYS A 52 0.38 -34.03 -14.75
N GLN A 53 -0.48 -34.88 -14.17
CA GLN A 53 -1.85 -35.09 -14.65
C GLN A 53 -2.72 -33.84 -14.47
N ARG A 54 -2.59 -33.16 -13.32
CA ARG A 54 -3.26 -31.89 -13.06
C ARG A 54 -2.85 -30.84 -14.08
N PHE A 55 -1.54 -30.70 -14.30
CA PHE A 55 -1.01 -29.76 -15.28
C PHE A 55 -1.52 -30.04 -16.70
N GLU A 56 -1.53 -31.29 -17.16
CA GLU A 56 -2.03 -31.62 -18.51
C GLU A 56 -3.54 -31.41 -18.67
N LYS A 57 -4.32 -31.62 -17.61
CA LYS A 57 -5.77 -31.39 -17.63
C LYS A 57 -6.10 -29.90 -17.70
N GLU A 58 -5.40 -29.09 -16.90
CA GLU A 58 -5.75 -27.68 -16.71
C GLU A 58 -5.04 -26.78 -17.72
N ARG A 59 -3.76 -27.05 -18.02
CA ARG A 59 -2.82 -26.24 -18.83
C ARG A 59 -2.86 -24.73 -18.51
N ARG A 60 -3.35 -24.38 -17.33
CA ARG A 60 -3.44 -23.04 -16.77
C ARG A 60 -2.63 -23.05 -15.49
N VAL A 61 -1.66 -22.16 -15.41
CA VAL A 61 -0.80 -22.04 -14.24
C VAL A 61 -0.93 -20.63 -13.70
N GLN A 62 -0.93 -20.50 -12.37
CA GLN A 62 -0.89 -19.18 -11.74
C GLN A 62 0.56 -18.81 -11.44
N ILE A 63 0.97 -17.63 -11.89
CA ILE A 63 2.29 -17.06 -11.62
C ILE A 63 2.08 -15.67 -11.03
N LEU A 64 2.63 -15.42 -9.83
CA LEU A 64 2.42 -14.18 -9.09
C LEU A 64 0.93 -13.80 -8.91
N GLY A 65 0.06 -14.79 -8.73
CA GLY A 65 -1.38 -14.59 -8.54
C GLY A 65 -2.18 -14.27 -9.81
N GLN A 66 -1.55 -14.36 -10.99
CA GLN A 66 -2.19 -14.12 -12.29
C GLN A 66 -2.23 -15.39 -13.12
N ASP A 67 -3.29 -15.57 -13.91
CA ASP A 67 -3.41 -16.66 -14.87
C ASP A 67 -2.39 -16.49 -16.00
N TYR A 68 -1.53 -17.49 -16.19
CA TYR A 68 -0.47 -17.48 -17.19
C TYR A 68 -0.69 -18.59 -18.22
N ARG A 69 -0.72 -18.20 -19.51
CA ARG A 69 -0.90 -19.12 -20.63
C ARG A 69 0.45 -19.62 -21.15
N LEU A 70 0.63 -20.93 -21.12
CA LEU A 70 1.84 -21.58 -21.63
C LEU A 70 1.75 -21.87 -23.14
N HIS A 71 2.90 -21.85 -23.79
CA HIS A 71 3.09 -22.25 -25.18
C HIS A 71 2.59 -23.69 -25.40
N SER A 72 1.95 -23.95 -26.54
CA SER A 72 1.42 -25.29 -26.88
C SER A 72 2.51 -26.36 -26.94
N GLY A 73 3.73 -25.95 -27.27
CA GLY A 73 4.93 -26.80 -27.28
C GLY A 73 5.45 -27.24 -25.91
N VAL A 74 4.89 -26.76 -24.80
CA VAL A 74 5.23 -27.25 -23.45
C VAL A 74 4.49 -28.56 -23.20
N LEU A 75 5.23 -29.67 -23.17
CA LEU A 75 4.69 -31.01 -22.92
C LEU A 75 5.07 -31.47 -21.51
N ALA A 76 4.10 -31.89 -20.71
CA ALA A 76 4.41 -32.45 -19.41
C ALA A 76 4.91 -33.88 -19.54
N HIS A 77 5.83 -34.26 -18.66
CA HIS A 77 6.26 -35.63 -18.52
C HIS A 77 6.39 -36.00 -17.04
N CYS A 78 5.93 -37.19 -16.69
CA CYS A 78 6.15 -37.80 -15.39
C CYS A 78 6.88 -39.13 -15.57
N GLY A 79 7.80 -39.42 -14.66
CA GLY A 79 8.60 -40.65 -14.71
C GLY A 79 10.03 -40.44 -15.19
N ARG A 80 10.81 -41.51 -15.08
CA ARG A 80 12.28 -41.49 -15.21
C ARG A 80 12.78 -42.02 -16.57
N GLU A 81 11.91 -42.73 -17.29
CA GLU A 81 12.23 -43.45 -18.54
C GLU A 81 12.62 -42.51 -19.69
N HIS A 82 12.09 -41.28 -19.71
CA HIS A 82 12.45 -40.28 -20.72
C HIS A 82 13.96 -39.99 -20.75
N PHE A 83 14.61 -40.01 -19.58
CA PHE A 83 16.03 -39.69 -19.45
C PHE A 83 16.94 -40.80 -20.01
N ALA A 84 16.40 -42.00 -20.25
CA ALA A 84 17.16 -43.14 -20.79
C ALA A 84 17.43 -43.08 -22.29
N LYS A 85 16.89 -42.09 -23.01
CA LYS A 85 17.01 -42.00 -24.47
C LYS A 85 17.83 -40.79 -24.91
N GLY A 86 18.93 -41.04 -25.63
CA GLY A 86 19.70 -40.01 -26.34
C GLY A 86 20.37 -38.97 -25.44
N SER A 87 21.00 -37.97 -26.06
CA SER A 87 21.63 -36.85 -25.34
C SER A 87 20.58 -35.93 -24.71
N GLN A 88 20.74 -35.58 -23.42
CA GLN A 88 19.77 -34.79 -22.64
C GLN A 88 20.36 -33.44 -22.24
N LEU A 89 19.61 -32.36 -22.46
CA LEU A 89 19.85 -31.04 -21.88
C LEU A 89 18.79 -30.77 -20.82
N MET A 90 19.21 -30.67 -19.57
CA MET A 90 18.33 -30.50 -18.43
C MET A 90 18.54 -29.12 -17.82
N LEU A 91 17.47 -28.34 -17.65
CA LEU A 91 17.50 -27.08 -16.92
C LEU A 91 16.72 -27.26 -15.61
N CYS A 92 17.43 -27.22 -14.49
CA CYS A 92 16.89 -27.53 -13.17
C CYS A 92 16.42 -26.27 -12.45
N ALA A 93 15.10 -26.17 -12.27
CA ALA A 93 14.41 -25.13 -11.50
C ALA A 93 13.56 -25.75 -10.36
N LEU A 94 14.01 -26.89 -9.82
CA LEU A 94 13.40 -27.58 -8.69
C LEU A 94 13.56 -26.76 -7.40
N PRO A 95 12.66 -26.90 -6.41
CA PRO A 95 12.93 -26.48 -5.04
C PRO A 95 14.21 -27.15 -4.50
N SER A 96 15.02 -26.41 -3.73
CA SER A 96 16.32 -26.89 -3.22
C SER A 96 16.25 -28.24 -2.47
N ARG A 97 15.21 -28.43 -1.64
CA ARG A 97 14.99 -29.67 -0.86
C ARG A 97 14.74 -30.91 -1.73
N GLU A 98 14.24 -30.73 -2.95
CA GLU A 98 13.91 -31.82 -3.86
C GLU A 98 15.07 -32.15 -4.80
N PHE A 99 16.08 -31.27 -4.87
CA PHE A 99 17.21 -31.36 -5.79
C PHE A 99 17.92 -32.71 -5.68
N GLU A 100 18.44 -33.05 -4.49
CA GLU A 100 19.27 -34.25 -4.30
C GLU A 100 18.53 -35.54 -4.71
N SER A 101 17.36 -35.79 -4.13
CA SER A 101 16.56 -36.99 -4.46
C SER A 101 16.16 -37.08 -5.94
N SER A 102 15.95 -35.93 -6.59
CA SER A 102 15.58 -35.89 -8.01
C SER A 102 16.79 -36.12 -8.89
N MET A 103 17.95 -35.57 -8.53
CA MET A 103 19.20 -35.81 -9.25
C MET A 103 19.61 -37.28 -9.16
N GLU A 104 19.52 -37.92 -7.99
CA GLU A 104 19.78 -39.37 -7.87
C GLU A 104 18.92 -40.17 -8.85
N LEU A 105 17.61 -39.93 -8.85
CA LEU A 105 16.66 -40.64 -9.70
C LEU A 105 16.88 -40.40 -11.20
N ILE A 106 17.21 -39.16 -11.59
CA ILE A 106 17.40 -38.78 -13.00
C ILE A 106 18.73 -39.32 -13.52
N LEU A 107 19.81 -39.11 -12.77
CA LEU A 107 21.16 -39.53 -13.17
C LEU A 107 21.26 -41.06 -13.29
N ASP A 108 20.54 -41.82 -12.45
CA ASP A 108 20.50 -43.30 -12.54
C ASP A 108 19.93 -43.81 -13.88
N GLN A 109 19.19 -42.99 -14.62
CA GLN A 109 18.57 -43.38 -15.88
C GLN A 109 19.32 -42.89 -17.12
N LEU A 110 20.26 -41.95 -16.99
CA LEU A 110 20.95 -41.38 -18.14
C LEU A 110 21.80 -42.44 -18.87
N ASP A 111 21.83 -42.33 -20.20
CA ASP A 111 22.62 -43.20 -21.06
C ASP A 111 24.12 -42.91 -20.91
N ARG A 112 24.86 -43.85 -20.34
CA ARG A 112 26.31 -43.72 -20.08
C ARG A 112 27.14 -43.53 -21.36
N SER A 113 26.62 -43.94 -22.52
CA SER A 113 27.30 -43.79 -23.81
C SER A 113 27.19 -42.38 -24.40
N GLN A 114 26.27 -41.56 -23.89
CA GLN A 114 25.93 -40.26 -24.46
C GLN A 114 26.44 -39.10 -23.61
N LYS A 115 26.59 -37.94 -24.23
CA LYS A 115 26.88 -36.68 -23.54
C LYS A 115 25.57 -36.06 -23.05
N HIS A 116 25.57 -35.60 -21.81
CA HIS A 116 24.44 -34.92 -21.20
C HIS A 116 24.86 -33.56 -20.63
N VAL A 117 23.92 -32.64 -20.50
CA VAL A 117 24.13 -31.30 -19.94
C VAL A 117 23.09 -31.01 -18.87
N LEU A 118 23.53 -30.46 -17.74
CA LEU A 118 22.70 -29.99 -16.64
C LEU A 118 23.02 -28.52 -16.35
N GLY A 119 22.03 -27.63 -16.53
CA GLY A 119 22.07 -26.25 -16.07
C GLY A 119 21.25 -26.08 -14.80
N ILE A 120 21.87 -25.64 -13.71
CA ILE A 120 21.25 -25.52 -12.38
C ILE A 120 20.87 -24.05 -12.13
N LEU A 121 19.57 -23.79 -12.00
CA LEU A 121 19.02 -22.49 -11.56
C LEU A 121 18.60 -22.53 -10.08
N THR A 122 18.40 -23.73 -9.54
CA THR A 122 18.08 -23.96 -8.13
C THR A 122 19.19 -23.45 -7.23
N LYS A 123 18.83 -22.63 -6.24
CA LYS A 123 19.77 -22.03 -5.27
C LYS A 123 19.72 -22.77 -3.94
N GLY A 124 20.85 -23.31 -3.51
CA GLY A 124 20.97 -23.98 -2.21
C GLY A 124 22.29 -24.73 -2.03
N PHE A 125 22.42 -25.41 -0.89
CA PHE A 125 23.56 -26.24 -0.54
C PHE A 125 23.17 -27.72 -0.52
N ALA A 126 24.13 -28.60 -0.80
CA ALA A 126 24.02 -30.03 -0.61
C ALA A 126 23.77 -30.39 0.86
N ASP A 127 23.25 -31.59 1.13
CA ASP A 127 23.03 -32.04 2.50
C ASP A 127 24.35 -32.13 3.31
N LYS A 128 24.26 -31.82 4.60
CA LYS A 128 25.35 -31.85 5.59
C LYS A 128 26.20 -33.13 5.54
N LYS A 129 25.60 -34.28 5.21
CA LYS A 129 26.31 -35.56 5.08
C LYS A 129 27.41 -35.52 4.01
N TRP A 130 27.17 -34.81 2.90
CA TRP A 130 28.12 -34.64 1.81
C TRP A 130 29.27 -33.72 2.19
N HIS A 131 28.98 -32.67 2.93
CA HIS A 131 30.00 -31.73 3.42
C HIS A 131 31.01 -32.46 4.30
N LYS A 132 30.52 -33.27 5.26
CA LYS A 132 31.36 -33.99 6.24
C LYS A 132 32.24 -35.07 5.60
N ARG A 133 31.71 -35.79 4.63
CA ARG A 133 32.37 -36.97 4.05
C ARG A 133 33.23 -36.65 2.83
N HIS A 134 32.82 -35.66 2.04
CA HIS A 134 33.38 -35.41 0.71
C HIS A 134 33.76 -33.95 0.45
N GLN A 135 33.57 -33.03 1.41
CA GLN A 135 33.78 -31.58 1.21
C GLN A 135 32.99 -31.00 0.02
N ILE A 136 31.84 -31.61 -0.27
CA ILE A 136 30.91 -31.14 -1.31
C ILE A 136 29.90 -30.24 -0.62
N TYR A 137 29.83 -28.96 -1.02
CA TYR A 137 28.96 -27.97 -0.40
C TYR A 137 27.78 -27.58 -1.28
N THR A 138 28.00 -27.46 -2.60
CA THR A 138 27.00 -26.91 -3.52
C THR A 138 26.34 -27.97 -4.40
N PHE A 139 25.25 -27.59 -5.07
CA PHE A 139 24.51 -28.50 -5.93
C PHE A 139 25.26 -28.85 -7.22
N SER A 140 26.02 -27.91 -7.77
CA SER A 140 26.88 -28.20 -8.93
C SER A 140 27.96 -29.23 -8.59
N GLN A 141 28.61 -29.10 -7.42
CA GLN A 141 29.60 -30.06 -6.93
C GLN A 141 28.98 -31.44 -6.69
N LEU A 142 27.78 -31.47 -6.10
CA LEU A 142 27.04 -32.70 -5.85
C LEU A 142 26.68 -33.43 -7.14
N ALA A 143 26.11 -32.72 -8.13
CA ALA A 143 25.75 -33.30 -9.41
C ALA A 143 26.99 -33.83 -10.17
N ALA A 144 28.09 -33.08 -10.17
CA ALA A 144 29.35 -33.51 -10.77
C ALA A 144 29.95 -34.75 -10.05
N HIS A 145 29.81 -34.82 -8.73
CA HIS A 145 30.23 -36.00 -7.96
C HIS A 145 29.39 -37.23 -8.29
N MET A 146 28.05 -37.12 -8.21
CA MET A 146 27.13 -38.20 -8.52
C MET A 146 27.29 -38.72 -9.95
N ALA A 147 27.58 -37.84 -10.91
CA ALA A 147 27.86 -38.21 -12.29
C ALA A 147 29.16 -39.01 -12.43
N ARG A 148 30.23 -38.59 -11.72
CA ARG A 148 31.52 -39.32 -11.72
C ARG A 148 31.39 -40.72 -11.13
N GLU A 149 30.68 -40.87 -10.01
CA GLU A 149 30.44 -42.19 -9.40
C GLU A 149 29.69 -43.15 -10.36
N ARG A 150 28.81 -42.61 -11.20
CA ARG A 150 28.03 -43.35 -12.18
C ARG A 150 28.70 -43.51 -13.54
N GLN A 151 29.90 -42.97 -13.71
CA GLN A 151 30.65 -42.93 -14.97
C GLN A 151 29.85 -42.26 -16.11
N LEU A 152 29.11 -41.19 -15.80
CA LEU A 152 28.30 -40.43 -16.75
C LEU A 152 29.11 -39.27 -17.37
N GLN A 153 28.93 -39.04 -18.67
CA GLN A 153 29.45 -37.86 -19.36
C GLN A 153 28.49 -36.68 -19.18
N LEU A 154 28.49 -36.05 -18.01
CA LEU A 154 27.61 -34.93 -17.66
C LEU A 154 28.38 -33.61 -17.57
N GLY A 155 28.07 -32.66 -18.44
CA GLY A 155 28.46 -31.25 -18.28
C GLY A 155 27.54 -30.57 -17.27
N VAL A 156 28.10 -29.99 -16.21
CA VAL A 156 27.34 -29.27 -15.18
C VAL A 156 27.63 -27.78 -15.27
N ALA A 157 26.58 -26.98 -15.27
CA ALA A 157 26.64 -25.53 -15.28
C ALA A 157 25.68 -24.94 -14.25
N VAL A 158 26.01 -23.76 -13.74
CA VAL A 158 25.15 -22.97 -12.86
C VAL A 158 24.68 -21.74 -13.61
N ILE A 159 23.42 -21.36 -13.44
CA ILE A 159 22.79 -20.23 -14.11
C ILE A 159 22.26 -19.29 -13.04
N ASN A 160 22.83 -18.08 -12.93
CA ASN A 160 22.44 -17.05 -11.97
C ASN A 160 22.50 -15.66 -12.58
N GLY A 161 21.80 -14.68 -12.02
CA GLY A 161 21.82 -13.30 -12.49
C GLY A 161 20.58 -12.53 -12.06
N PRO A 162 20.54 -11.21 -12.33
CA PRO A 162 19.37 -10.38 -12.08
C PRO A 162 18.23 -10.84 -13.00
N SER A 163 17.40 -11.72 -12.45
CA SER A 163 16.34 -12.43 -13.17
C SER A 163 15.04 -12.45 -12.35
N LEU A 164 14.53 -11.26 -12.04
CA LEU A 164 13.30 -11.10 -11.28
C LEU A 164 12.12 -11.64 -12.09
N LEU A 165 11.38 -12.59 -11.52
CA LEU A 165 10.30 -13.29 -12.21
C LEU A 165 9.25 -12.33 -12.82
N GLY A 166 8.88 -11.28 -12.09
CA GLY A 166 7.92 -10.27 -12.57
C GLY A 166 8.42 -9.51 -13.80
N GLU A 167 9.71 -9.21 -13.88
CA GLU A 167 10.31 -8.51 -15.03
C GLU A 167 10.40 -9.42 -16.25
N ILE A 168 10.73 -10.70 -16.06
CA ILE A 168 10.75 -11.71 -17.13
C ILE A 168 9.35 -11.85 -17.74
N LEU A 169 8.31 -11.91 -16.90
CA LEU A 169 6.92 -12.00 -17.35
C LEU A 169 6.46 -10.76 -18.12
N ALA A 170 6.92 -9.58 -17.72
CA ALA A 170 6.65 -8.31 -18.41
C ALA A 170 7.48 -8.15 -19.71
N GLY A 171 8.36 -9.10 -20.02
CA GLY A 171 9.22 -9.04 -21.21
C GLY A 171 10.35 -8.01 -21.11
N HIS A 172 10.68 -7.55 -19.90
CA HIS A 172 11.81 -6.63 -19.68
C HIS A 172 13.15 -7.35 -19.84
N LEU A 173 14.21 -6.56 -20.08
CA LEU A 173 15.56 -7.08 -20.29
C LEU A 173 16.05 -7.83 -19.04
N THR A 174 16.44 -9.08 -19.23
CA THR A 174 16.90 -10.00 -18.19
C THR A 174 18.30 -10.51 -18.53
N PHE A 175 19.16 -10.65 -17.51
CA PHE A 175 20.55 -11.05 -17.69
C PHE A 175 20.85 -12.32 -16.89
N PHE A 176 21.24 -13.39 -17.59
CA PHE A 176 21.74 -14.61 -16.97
C PHE A 176 23.26 -14.72 -17.12
N ASN A 177 23.91 -15.33 -16.14
CA ASN A 177 25.32 -15.70 -16.17
C ASN A 177 25.41 -17.20 -16.01
N ILE A 178 26.12 -17.85 -16.92
CA ILE A 178 26.41 -19.27 -16.88
C ILE A 178 27.81 -19.46 -16.33
N GLY A 179 27.92 -20.05 -15.15
CA GLY A 179 29.15 -20.60 -14.60
C GLY A 179 29.34 -22.03 -15.08
N CYS A 180 30.34 -22.27 -15.92
CA CYS A 180 30.68 -23.61 -16.40
C CYS A 180 32.11 -23.64 -16.94
N GLU A 181 32.90 -24.65 -16.54
CA GLU A 181 34.25 -24.85 -17.06
C GLU A 181 34.24 -25.30 -18.53
N ASN A 182 33.19 -26.01 -18.97
CA ASN A 182 33.07 -26.51 -20.34
C ASN A 182 32.35 -25.48 -21.24
N PRO A 183 33.05 -24.86 -22.21
CA PRO A 183 32.45 -23.85 -23.10
C PRO A 183 31.35 -24.41 -24.01
N GLU A 184 31.42 -25.70 -24.37
CA GLU A 184 30.39 -26.36 -25.17
C GLU A 184 29.08 -26.48 -24.39
N CYS A 185 29.16 -26.92 -23.14
CA CYS A 185 28.04 -26.98 -22.21
C CYS A 185 27.39 -25.60 -22.03
N ALA A 186 28.22 -24.58 -21.80
CA ALA A 186 27.74 -23.21 -21.62
C ALA A 186 27.01 -22.68 -22.88
N ARG A 187 27.57 -22.91 -24.07
CA ARG A 187 26.98 -22.50 -25.35
C ARG A 187 25.65 -23.18 -25.63
N LEU A 188 25.53 -24.48 -25.31
CA LEU A 188 24.29 -25.23 -25.48
C LEU A 188 23.16 -24.67 -24.62
N ILE A 189 23.46 -24.30 -23.37
CA ILE A 189 22.49 -23.67 -22.47
C ILE A 189 22.13 -22.26 -22.97
N ALA A 190 23.12 -21.42 -23.29
CA ALA A 190 22.86 -20.06 -23.79
C ALA A 190 22.00 -20.08 -25.06
N GLY A 191 22.28 -21.00 -25.99
CA GLY A 191 21.50 -21.18 -27.21
C GLY A 191 20.03 -21.53 -26.98
N ARG A 192 19.61 -21.93 -25.77
CA ARG A 192 18.20 -22.17 -25.41
C ARG A 192 17.58 -21.03 -24.62
N LEU A 193 18.40 -20.20 -23.96
CA LEU A 193 17.94 -19.12 -23.08
C LEU A 193 17.97 -17.74 -23.75
N GLU A 194 18.96 -17.47 -24.59
CA GLU A 194 19.10 -16.16 -25.24
C GLU A 194 17.89 -15.83 -26.11
N GLY A 195 17.52 -14.57 -26.17
CA GLY A 195 16.37 -14.12 -26.94
C GLY A 195 16.29 -12.61 -27.02
N LYS A 196 15.16 -12.09 -27.49
CA LYS A 196 14.95 -10.63 -27.65
C LYS A 196 15.10 -9.85 -26.34
N SER A 197 14.72 -10.44 -25.22
CA SER A 197 14.73 -9.82 -23.89
C SER A 197 15.68 -10.52 -22.91
N ILE A 198 16.42 -11.54 -23.34
CA ILE A 198 17.30 -12.31 -22.47
C ILE A 198 18.71 -12.33 -23.05
N GLN A 199 19.66 -11.83 -22.27
CA GLN A 199 21.08 -11.88 -22.59
C GLN A 199 21.79 -12.84 -21.63
N VAL A 200 22.74 -13.62 -22.17
CA VAL A 200 23.50 -14.58 -21.40
C VAL A 200 24.99 -14.24 -21.47
N SER A 201 25.67 -14.33 -20.33
CA SER A 201 27.12 -14.19 -20.20
C SER A 201 27.75 -15.48 -19.71
N HIS A 202 28.98 -15.76 -20.12
CA HIS A 202 29.69 -17.00 -19.77
C HIS A 202 30.87 -16.72 -18.85
N HIS A 203 31.06 -17.59 -17.86
CA HIS A 203 32.16 -17.53 -16.90
C HIS A 203 32.60 -18.95 -16.55
N THR A 204 33.88 -19.13 -16.24
CA THR A 204 34.43 -20.45 -15.88
C THR A 204 34.30 -20.76 -14.39
N ASP A 205 34.25 -19.73 -13.54
CA ASP A 205 34.11 -19.89 -12.10
C ASP A 205 32.66 -20.19 -11.70
N THR A 206 32.36 -21.49 -11.70
CA THR A 206 31.04 -22.03 -11.35
C THR A 206 30.70 -21.82 -9.88
N LEU A 207 31.68 -21.98 -8.99
CA LEU A 207 31.49 -21.90 -7.55
C LEU A 207 31.08 -20.49 -7.12
N SER A 208 31.82 -19.47 -7.55
CA SER A 208 31.52 -18.09 -7.16
C SER A 208 30.15 -17.63 -7.68
N ILE A 209 29.78 -18.05 -8.90
CA ILE A 209 28.46 -17.74 -9.46
C ILE A 209 27.34 -18.40 -8.65
N GLU A 210 27.51 -19.66 -8.27
CA GLU A 210 26.55 -20.38 -7.43
C GLU A 210 26.38 -19.73 -6.07
N LEU A 211 27.50 -19.45 -5.39
CA LEU A 211 27.51 -18.79 -4.09
C LEU A 211 26.88 -17.40 -4.14
N GLY A 212 27.13 -16.62 -5.19
CA GLY A 212 26.51 -15.30 -5.33
C GLY A 212 24.98 -15.36 -5.43
N GLY A 213 24.44 -16.34 -6.15
CA GLY A 213 23.00 -16.58 -6.23
C GLY A 213 22.38 -16.98 -4.89
N ILE A 214 23.13 -17.69 -4.04
CA ILE A 214 22.66 -18.17 -2.73
C ILE A 214 22.73 -17.06 -1.67
N LEU A 215 23.91 -16.44 -1.52
CA LEU A 215 24.23 -15.51 -0.43
C LEU A 215 23.50 -14.17 -0.53
N LYS A 216 23.05 -13.77 -1.72
CA LYS A 216 22.30 -12.52 -1.89
C LYS A 216 20.93 -12.54 -1.19
N ASN A 217 20.31 -13.70 -1.07
CA ASN A 217 18.90 -13.81 -0.67
C ASN A 217 18.70 -13.41 0.80
N PRO A 218 19.52 -13.87 1.76
CA PRO A 218 19.49 -13.37 3.13
C PRO A 218 19.69 -11.84 3.24
N ILE A 219 20.62 -11.28 2.45
CA ILE A 219 20.88 -9.83 2.45
C ILE A 219 19.65 -9.06 1.94
N ALA A 220 18.96 -9.58 0.92
CA ALA A 220 17.69 -9.01 0.46
C ALA A 220 16.61 -9.02 1.54
N ILE A 221 16.53 -10.08 2.37
CA ILE A 221 15.64 -10.12 3.55
C ILE A 221 16.01 -9.00 4.52
N ALA A 222 17.30 -8.84 4.86
CA ALA A 222 17.78 -7.80 5.76
C ALA A 222 17.41 -6.39 5.27
N CYS A 223 17.57 -6.12 3.96
CA CYS A 223 17.15 -4.86 3.35
C CYS A 223 15.64 -4.64 3.43
N GLY A 224 14.83 -5.71 3.33
CA GLY A 224 13.38 -5.66 3.53
C GLY A 224 13.00 -5.37 4.99
N ILE A 225 13.69 -5.97 5.95
CA ILE A 225 13.50 -5.68 7.39
C ILE A 225 13.86 -4.23 7.67
N ALA A 226 15.03 -3.78 7.18
CA ALA A 226 15.52 -2.42 7.35
C ALA A 226 14.63 -1.36 6.69
N GLU A 227 13.82 -1.71 5.69
CA GLU A 227 12.83 -0.80 5.10
C GLU A 227 11.67 -0.48 6.05
N LYS A 228 11.40 -1.34 7.02
CA LYS A 228 10.30 -1.18 7.99
C LYS A 228 10.75 -0.80 9.39
N LEU A 229 12.06 -0.71 9.62
CA LEU A 229 12.61 -0.17 10.85
C LEU A 229 12.44 1.36 10.89
N PRO A 230 12.16 1.95 12.07
CA PRO A 230 12.17 3.39 12.23
C PRO A 230 13.59 3.94 12.09
N HIS A 231 13.72 5.16 11.55
CA HIS A 231 15.00 5.88 11.38
C HIS A 231 16.02 5.25 10.41
N THR A 232 15.67 4.17 9.71
CA THR A 232 16.45 3.60 8.63
C THR A 232 15.86 4.02 7.28
N SER A 233 16.72 4.30 6.31
CA SER A 233 16.32 4.67 4.94
C SER A 233 17.43 4.24 3.97
N SER A 234 17.47 4.82 2.78
CA SER A 234 18.41 4.48 1.70
C SER A 234 19.88 4.48 2.15
N ASN A 235 20.29 5.42 3.02
CA ASN A 235 21.67 5.45 3.55
C ASN A 235 22.00 4.20 4.36
N PHE A 236 21.14 3.83 5.31
CA PHE A 236 21.33 2.64 6.13
C PHE A 236 21.33 1.37 5.27
N LYS A 237 20.37 1.27 4.32
CA LYS A 237 20.34 0.15 3.37
C LYS A 237 21.62 0.06 2.54
N GLY A 238 22.21 1.18 2.13
CA GLY A 238 23.49 1.20 1.42
C GLY A 238 24.64 0.62 2.26
N VAL A 239 24.72 0.96 3.54
CA VAL A 239 25.75 0.42 4.45
C VAL A 239 25.49 -1.07 4.73
N LEU A 240 24.23 -1.44 5.00
CA LEU A 240 23.80 -2.83 5.20
C LEU A 240 24.12 -3.71 4.00
N PHE A 241 23.83 -3.21 2.80
CA PHE A 241 24.15 -3.83 1.52
C PHE A 241 25.66 -4.06 1.39
N SER A 242 26.46 -3.02 1.66
CA SER A 242 27.93 -3.11 1.58
C SER A 242 28.50 -4.14 2.56
N LYS A 243 28.02 -4.14 3.81
CA LYS A 243 28.40 -5.13 4.83
C LYS A 243 28.04 -6.55 4.41
N GLY A 244 26.82 -6.77 3.91
CA GLY A 244 26.40 -8.07 3.41
C GLY A 244 27.23 -8.54 2.22
N TYR A 245 27.55 -7.63 1.29
CA TYR A 245 28.42 -7.93 0.16
C TYR A 245 29.84 -8.33 0.60
N GLN A 246 30.40 -7.67 1.62
CA GLN A 246 31.70 -8.05 2.19
C GLN A 246 31.68 -9.45 2.82
N GLU A 247 30.64 -9.77 3.59
CA GLU A 247 30.48 -11.10 4.20
C GLU A 247 30.28 -12.20 3.14
N MET A 248 29.54 -11.89 2.08
CA MET A 248 29.40 -12.76 0.92
C MET A 248 30.74 -13.02 0.22
N ARG A 249 31.60 -12.00 0.05
CA ARG A 249 32.96 -12.16 -0.48
C ARG A 249 33.86 -13.00 0.43
N ALA A 250 33.80 -12.76 1.74
CA ALA A 250 34.58 -13.51 2.73
C ALA A 250 34.20 -15.00 2.74
N PHE A 251 32.90 -15.31 2.72
CA PHE A 251 32.41 -16.69 2.65
C PHE A 251 32.81 -17.38 1.34
N CYS A 252 32.74 -16.66 0.21
CA CYS A 252 33.18 -17.18 -1.09
C CYS A 252 34.67 -17.56 -1.08
N ALA A 253 35.52 -16.68 -0.55
CA ALA A 253 36.95 -16.93 -0.42
C ALA A 253 37.24 -18.19 0.40
N ALA A 254 36.56 -18.34 1.54
CA ALA A 254 36.78 -19.46 2.45
C ALA A 254 36.35 -20.81 1.88
N LEU A 255 35.38 -20.82 0.95
CA LEU A 255 34.98 -22.02 0.21
C LEU A 255 35.86 -22.30 -1.02
N GLY A 256 36.88 -21.48 -1.28
CA GLY A 256 37.79 -21.63 -2.42
C GLY A 256 37.28 -21.02 -3.73
N GLY A 257 36.24 -20.19 -3.69
CA GLY A 257 35.78 -19.40 -4.84
C GLY A 257 36.62 -18.12 -5.02
N ASN A 258 36.49 -17.46 -6.18
CA ASN A 258 37.08 -16.16 -6.46
C ASN A 258 36.13 -15.01 -6.03
N PRO A 259 36.46 -14.25 -4.96
CA PRO A 259 35.63 -13.15 -4.49
C PRO A 259 35.51 -11.98 -5.47
N ASP A 260 36.44 -11.84 -6.42
CA ASP A 260 36.40 -10.75 -7.40
C ASP A 260 35.36 -11.00 -8.48
N GLN A 261 35.06 -12.27 -8.77
CA GLN A 261 33.99 -12.67 -9.67
C GLN A 261 32.61 -12.20 -9.16
N LEU A 262 32.46 -12.03 -7.85
CA LEU A 262 31.24 -11.50 -7.24
C LEU A 262 31.02 -10.01 -7.52
N SER A 263 32.02 -9.27 -7.99
CA SER A 263 31.86 -7.85 -8.35
C SER A 263 31.08 -7.66 -9.65
N GLY A 264 30.91 -8.73 -10.43
CA GLY A 264 30.12 -8.74 -11.66
C GLY A 264 28.61 -8.88 -11.44
N ILE A 265 27.92 -9.15 -12.55
CA ILE A 265 26.45 -9.21 -12.62
C ILE A 265 25.88 -10.36 -11.77
N SER A 266 26.60 -11.48 -11.64
CA SER A 266 26.15 -12.67 -10.90
C SER A 266 26.20 -12.51 -9.37
N GLY A 267 27.00 -11.58 -8.86
CA GLY A 267 27.11 -11.30 -7.43
C GLY A 267 26.49 -9.96 -7.06
N LEU A 268 27.23 -8.87 -7.31
CA LEU A 268 26.82 -7.50 -6.97
C LEU A 268 25.56 -7.07 -7.73
N GLY A 269 25.48 -7.38 -9.03
CA GLY A 269 24.33 -7.00 -9.86
C GLY A 269 23.03 -7.68 -9.42
N ASP A 270 23.06 -9.00 -9.22
CA ASP A 270 21.89 -9.76 -8.76
C ASP A 270 21.50 -9.39 -7.32
N LEU A 271 22.49 -9.16 -6.44
CA LEU A 271 22.25 -8.65 -5.10
C LEU A 271 21.58 -7.27 -5.14
N PHE A 272 22.06 -6.34 -5.96
CA PHE A 272 21.48 -5.00 -6.13
C PHE A 272 20.02 -5.06 -6.59
N ALA A 273 19.75 -5.80 -7.67
CA ALA A 273 18.38 -5.99 -8.17
C ALA A 273 17.45 -6.58 -7.09
N SER A 274 17.93 -7.58 -6.36
CA SER A 274 17.15 -8.27 -5.32
C SER A 274 16.94 -7.45 -4.05
N ALA A 275 17.90 -6.62 -3.68
CA ALA A 275 17.85 -5.79 -2.49
C ALA A 275 16.98 -4.54 -2.69
N ILE A 276 16.87 -4.03 -3.92
CA ILE A 276 16.21 -2.75 -4.22
C ILE A 276 14.80 -2.94 -4.78
N SER A 277 14.57 -3.97 -5.59
CA SER A 277 13.29 -4.14 -6.28
C SER A 277 12.17 -4.61 -5.34
N PRO A 278 10.96 -4.02 -5.43
CA PRO A 278 9.77 -4.52 -4.73
C PRO A 278 9.31 -5.89 -5.25
N LEU A 279 9.74 -6.30 -6.45
CA LEU A 279 9.42 -7.61 -7.04
C LEU A 279 10.24 -8.76 -6.43
N SER A 280 11.20 -8.45 -5.55
CA SER A 280 12.01 -9.44 -4.84
C SER A 280 11.22 -10.10 -3.72
N ARG A 281 10.94 -11.40 -3.85
CA ARG A 281 10.23 -12.20 -2.83
C ARG A 281 10.91 -12.19 -1.47
N ASN A 282 12.25 -12.26 -1.43
CA ASN A 282 13.03 -12.23 -0.20
C ASN A 282 12.95 -10.85 0.49
N ARG A 283 13.07 -9.76 -0.27
CA ARG A 283 12.88 -8.41 0.28
C ARG A 283 11.46 -8.21 0.80
N HIS A 284 10.47 -8.62 0.00
CA HIS A 284 9.06 -8.54 0.40
C HIS A 284 8.79 -9.33 1.68
N TYR A 285 9.37 -10.53 1.82
CA TYR A 285 9.28 -11.32 3.04
C TYR A 285 9.86 -10.57 4.24
N GLY A 286 11.06 -10.01 4.14
CA GLY A 286 11.65 -9.22 5.23
C GLY A 286 10.81 -8.02 5.65
N SER A 287 10.22 -7.32 4.67
CA SER A 287 9.31 -6.19 4.91
C SER A 287 8.01 -6.63 5.60
N SER A 288 7.39 -7.70 5.11
CA SER A 288 6.18 -8.28 5.71
C SER A 288 6.44 -8.91 7.09
N PHE A 289 7.66 -9.41 7.35
CA PHE A 289 8.05 -9.97 8.65
C PHE A 289 7.93 -8.93 9.77
N VAL A 290 8.44 -7.72 9.56
CA VAL A 290 8.33 -6.63 10.56
C VAL A 290 6.88 -6.21 10.77
N ARG A 291 6.11 -6.09 9.69
CA ARG A 291 4.66 -5.80 9.80
C ARG A 291 3.95 -6.87 10.62
N ASN A 292 4.19 -8.14 10.32
CA ASN A 292 3.59 -9.26 11.03
C ASN A 292 4.10 -9.37 12.48
N GLU A 293 5.34 -8.99 12.78
CA GLU A 293 5.85 -8.92 14.16
C GLU A 293 5.17 -7.82 14.98
N VAL A 294 4.84 -6.70 14.35
CA VAL A 294 4.12 -5.60 14.97
C VAL A 294 2.63 -5.94 15.10
N GLU A 295 2.00 -6.48 14.07
CA GLU A 295 0.56 -6.84 14.03
C GLU A 295 0.24 -8.12 14.82
N ARG A 296 1.13 -9.14 14.80
CA ARG A 296 1.03 -10.34 15.65
C ARG A 296 1.85 -10.14 16.92
N THR A 297 1.28 -9.31 17.80
CA THR A 297 1.29 -9.66 19.24
C THR A 297 0.26 -10.76 19.54
N GLN A 298 0.06 -11.72 18.62
CA GLN A 298 -0.52 -13.01 18.98
C GLN A 298 0.58 -13.74 19.75
N LYS A 299 0.36 -13.96 21.05
CA LYS A 299 1.22 -14.81 21.87
C LYS A 299 1.46 -16.12 21.10
N LEU A 300 2.69 -16.35 20.62
CA LEU A 300 3.14 -17.65 20.11
C LEU A 300 2.55 -18.75 20.98
N GLY A 301 1.91 -19.73 20.36
CA GLY A 301 1.40 -20.89 21.08
C GLY A 301 2.53 -21.55 21.86
N TRP A 302 2.20 -22.24 22.95
CA TRP A 302 3.22 -22.92 23.76
C TRP A 302 4.04 -23.92 22.91
N LEU A 303 3.41 -24.54 21.90
CA LEU A 303 4.06 -25.42 20.92
C LEU A 303 5.11 -24.68 20.09
N ASP A 304 4.77 -23.53 19.53
CA ASP A 304 5.71 -22.74 18.71
C ASP A 304 6.89 -22.23 19.55
N ARG A 305 6.67 -21.90 20.84
CA ARG A 305 7.73 -21.52 21.78
C ARG A 305 8.66 -22.68 22.12
N LEU A 306 8.12 -23.88 22.30
CA LEU A 306 8.90 -25.08 22.57
C LEU A 306 9.69 -25.49 21.32
N GLU A 307 9.07 -25.41 20.14
CA GLU A 307 9.71 -25.64 18.85
C GLU A 307 10.86 -24.65 18.60
N LEU A 308 10.68 -23.37 18.92
CA LEU A 308 11.76 -22.36 18.88
C LEU A 308 12.95 -22.66 19.80
N LEU A 309 12.71 -23.34 20.93
CA LEU A 309 13.78 -23.73 21.87
C LEU A 309 14.53 -24.98 21.40
N VAL A 310 13.81 -25.93 20.81
CA VAL A 310 14.35 -27.25 20.43
C VAL A 310 14.92 -27.24 19.02
N ASP A 311 14.24 -26.63 18.06
CA ASP A 311 14.63 -26.58 16.65
C ASP A 311 14.19 -25.27 15.96
N PRO A 312 14.97 -24.19 16.10
CA PRO A 312 14.69 -22.91 15.45
C PRO A 312 14.66 -23.00 13.92
N ARG A 313 15.30 -24.01 13.31
CA ARG A 313 15.34 -24.18 11.85
C ARG A 313 13.93 -24.51 11.36
N THR A 314 13.31 -25.54 11.94
CA THR A 314 11.96 -25.99 11.57
C THR A 314 10.91 -24.89 11.78
N PHE A 315 11.06 -24.04 12.80
CA PHE A 315 10.20 -22.87 13.00
C PHE A 315 10.30 -21.86 11.84
N ILE A 316 11.51 -21.42 11.48
CA ILE A 316 11.73 -20.46 10.38
C ILE A 316 11.17 -21.04 9.08
N GLU A 317 11.36 -22.34 8.84
CA GLU A 317 10.81 -23.02 7.66
C GLU A 317 9.28 -22.99 7.63
N LYS A 318 8.63 -23.27 8.76
CA LYS A 318 7.17 -23.25 8.89
C LYS A 318 6.62 -21.84 8.64
N GLU A 319 7.25 -20.81 9.19
CA GLU A 319 6.85 -19.40 8.99
C GLU A 319 7.07 -18.96 7.54
N ALA A 320 8.19 -19.34 6.92
CA ALA A 320 8.46 -19.08 5.50
C ALA A 320 7.47 -19.79 4.58
N ARG A 321 7.00 -21.00 4.92
CA ARG A 321 5.97 -21.74 4.17
C ARG A 321 4.57 -21.16 4.31
N ALA A 322 4.27 -20.52 5.43
CA ALA A 322 3.00 -19.81 5.63
C ALA A 322 2.92 -18.52 4.80
N SER A 323 4.05 -18.03 4.27
CA SER A 323 4.06 -16.99 3.26
C SER A 323 3.58 -17.55 1.91
N GLU A 324 2.78 -16.79 1.17
CA GLU A 324 2.21 -17.19 -0.13
C GLU A 324 3.26 -17.57 -1.20
N ASN A 325 4.55 -17.33 -0.94
CA ASN A 325 5.67 -17.63 -1.84
C ASN A 325 6.82 -18.33 -1.12
N THR A 326 7.49 -19.28 -1.77
CA THR A 326 8.71 -19.91 -1.24
C THR A 326 9.86 -18.90 -1.08
N VAL A 327 10.40 -18.76 0.14
CA VAL A 327 11.44 -17.78 0.48
C VAL A 327 12.79 -18.47 0.72
N GLU A 328 13.59 -18.63 -0.34
CA GLU A 328 14.89 -19.32 -0.31
C GLU A 328 15.92 -18.70 0.65
N GLY A 329 15.87 -17.39 0.90
CA GLY A 329 16.82 -16.71 1.81
C GLY A 329 16.70 -17.18 3.25
N SER A 330 15.48 -17.50 3.70
CA SER A 330 15.25 -18.01 5.06
C SER A 330 15.83 -19.43 5.25
N LEU A 331 15.68 -20.28 4.22
CA LEU A 331 16.12 -21.67 4.21
C LEU A 331 17.64 -21.81 4.11
N SER A 332 18.30 -20.87 3.41
CA SER A 332 19.75 -20.91 3.18
C SER A 332 20.59 -20.40 4.36
N LEU A 333 20.03 -19.57 5.26
CA LEU A 333 20.76 -19.00 6.40
C LEU A 333 21.40 -20.05 7.30
N SER A 334 20.65 -21.09 7.66
CA SER A 334 21.15 -22.12 8.58
C SER A 334 22.32 -22.92 7.97
N PRO A 335 22.24 -23.44 6.72
CA PRO A 335 23.39 -24.01 6.04
C PRO A 335 24.59 -23.07 5.93
N ILE A 336 24.37 -21.78 5.62
CA ILE A 336 25.45 -20.79 5.51
C ILE A 336 26.21 -20.67 6.83
N LEU A 337 25.50 -20.46 7.94
CA LEU A 337 26.11 -20.30 9.25
C LEU A 337 26.84 -21.57 9.71
N GLU A 338 26.28 -22.75 9.44
CA GLU A 338 26.94 -24.00 9.78
C GLU A 338 28.23 -24.22 8.98
N ILE A 339 28.24 -23.88 7.69
CA ILE A 339 29.44 -23.97 6.86
C ILE A 339 30.46 -22.93 7.32
N ALA A 340 30.02 -21.70 7.62
CA ALA A 340 30.88 -20.61 8.07
C ALA A 340 31.58 -20.95 9.39
N GLU A 341 30.86 -21.53 10.36
CA GLU A 341 31.42 -22.02 11.62
C GLU A 341 32.53 -23.06 11.40
N ARG A 342 32.34 -23.99 10.46
CA ARG A 342 33.37 -25.00 10.13
C ARG A 342 34.59 -24.41 9.44
N LEU A 343 34.41 -23.35 8.67
CA LEU A 343 35.48 -22.67 7.95
C LEU A 343 36.13 -21.56 8.80
N ASP A 344 35.72 -21.39 10.05
CA ASP A 344 36.15 -20.32 10.95
C ASP A 344 35.97 -18.91 10.34
N VAL A 345 34.85 -18.71 9.64
CA VAL A 345 34.48 -17.42 9.04
C VAL A 345 33.34 -16.79 9.83
N ARG A 346 33.58 -15.58 10.35
CA ARG A 346 32.55 -14.83 11.07
C ARG A 346 31.63 -14.09 10.11
N LEU A 347 30.32 -14.36 10.17
CA LEU A 347 29.30 -13.70 9.35
C LEU A 347 28.28 -12.97 10.25
N GLU A 348 28.73 -11.87 10.84
CA GLU A 348 27.99 -11.11 11.86
C GLU A 348 26.60 -10.64 11.38
N LEU A 349 26.47 -10.22 10.12
CA LEU A 349 25.18 -9.85 9.55
C LEU A 349 24.29 -11.08 9.35
N PHE A 350 24.80 -12.18 8.80
CA PHE A 350 24.01 -13.41 8.59
C PHE A 350 23.55 -14.02 9.92
N GLU A 351 24.41 -14.02 10.95
CA GLU A 351 24.09 -14.43 12.32
C GLU A 351 22.93 -13.60 12.88
N THR A 352 22.97 -12.28 12.68
CA THR A 352 21.94 -11.35 13.13
C THR A 352 20.62 -11.56 12.40
N ILE A 353 20.65 -11.75 11.07
CA ILE A 353 19.44 -12.06 10.28
C ILE A 353 18.81 -13.36 10.79
N TYR A 354 19.62 -14.40 11.02
CA TYR A 354 19.13 -15.66 11.59
C TYR A 354 18.56 -15.47 13.01
N GLY A 355 19.21 -14.67 13.85
CA GLY A 355 18.73 -14.30 15.18
C GLY A 355 17.37 -13.59 15.14
N ILE A 356 17.15 -12.71 14.17
CA ILE A 356 15.88 -12.00 13.98
C ILE A 356 14.79 -12.96 13.52
N LEU A 357 15.04 -13.76 12.48
CA LEU A 357 14.04 -14.70 11.96
C LEU A 357 13.69 -15.80 12.98
N SER A 358 14.64 -16.19 13.83
CA SER A 358 14.40 -17.11 14.96
C SER A 358 13.84 -16.42 16.21
N ARG A 359 13.51 -15.12 16.15
CA ARG A 359 12.98 -14.32 17.27
C ARG A 359 13.88 -14.25 18.50
N LYS A 360 15.16 -14.63 18.37
CA LYS A 360 16.18 -14.50 19.43
C LYS A 360 16.70 -13.08 19.54
N GLN A 361 16.61 -12.31 18.47
CA GLN A 361 16.96 -10.90 18.40
C GLN A 361 15.79 -10.09 17.85
N LYS A 362 15.68 -8.83 18.25
CA LYS A 362 14.70 -7.90 17.67
C LYS A 362 15.21 -7.40 16.31
N PRO A 363 14.32 -7.00 15.38
CA PRO A 363 14.73 -6.41 14.10
C PRO A 363 15.77 -5.27 14.20
N HIS A 364 15.72 -4.49 15.29
CA HIS A 364 16.66 -3.40 15.56
C HIS A 364 18.13 -3.86 15.66
N ALA A 365 18.40 -5.13 15.91
CA ALA A 365 19.76 -5.67 15.97
C ALA A 365 20.53 -5.48 14.65
N LEU A 366 19.85 -5.32 13.50
CA LEU A 366 20.52 -4.93 12.24
C LEU A 366 21.25 -3.59 12.36
N ILE A 367 20.73 -2.66 13.16
CA ILE A 367 21.35 -1.36 13.41
C ILE A 367 22.63 -1.56 14.21
N ASP A 368 22.59 -2.41 15.24
CA ASP A 368 23.72 -2.69 16.13
C ASP A 368 24.89 -3.35 15.39
N VAL A 369 24.60 -4.21 14.39
CA VAL A 369 25.62 -4.80 13.50
C VAL A 369 26.40 -3.74 12.72
N ILE A 370 25.72 -2.68 12.30
CA ILE A 370 26.32 -1.60 11.50
C ILE A 370 27.00 -0.56 12.40
N PHE A 371 26.39 -0.24 13.55
CA PHE A 371 26.92 0.72 14.50
C PHE A 371 27.34 0.01 15.80
N LYS A 372 28.60 -0.42 15.88
CA LYS A 372 29.15 -1.02 17.12
C LYS A 372 29.27 0.05 18.21
N GLY A 373 28.68 -0.19 19.38
CA GLY A 373 28.60 0.79 20.47
C GLY A 373 27.44 1.76 20.37
N TYR A 374 26.50 1.51 19.45
CA TYR A 374 25.23 2.20 19.40
C TYR A 374 24.34 1.71 20.55
N ASP A 375 23.99 2.61 21.44
CA ASP A 375 23.00 2.32 22.47
C ASP A 375 21.62 2.40 21.80
N SER A 376 21.06 1.25 21.41
CA SER A 376 19.73 1.19 20.80
C SER A 376 18.65 1.68 21.76
N GLU A 377 18.89 1.67 23.07
CA GLU A 377 18.05 2.36 24.06
C GLU A 377 18.15 3.88 23.92
N GLN A 378 19.30 4.46 23.57
CA GLN A 378 19.44 5.90 23.29
C GLN A 378 18.76 6.37 21.99
N LEU A 379 18.35 5.49 21.06
CA LEU A 379 17.40 5.85 19.99
C LEU A 379 15.96 5.65 20.41
N THR A 380 15.70 4.64 21.23
CA THR A 380 14.39 4.49 21.88
C THR A 380 14.12 5.69 22.80
N GLU A 381 15.18 6.34 23.31
CA GLU A 381 15.19 7.51 24.19
C GLU A 381 15.74 8.81 23.58
N LYS A 382 16.22 8.82 22.33
CA LYS A 382 16.32 10.07 21.57
C LYS A 382 14.89 10.39 21.20
N ARG A 383 14.20 10.98 22.18
CA ARG A 383 12.89 11.60 22.09
C ARG A 383 12.52 11.70 20.61
N SER A 384 11.75 10.72 20.10
CA SER A 384 10.61 11.11 19.27
C SER A 384 10.06 12.26 20.08
N ASN A 385 10.23 13.52 19.62
CA ASN A 385 9.86 14.71 20.37
C ASN A 385 8.62 14.30 21.13
N GLN A 386 8.75 14.09 22.47
CA GLN A 386 7.71 13.45 23.30
C GLN A 386 6.43 13.92 22.68
N HIS A 387 5.53 13.12 22.09
CA HIS A 387 4.44 13.69 21.28
C HIS A 387 3.86 14.83 22.11
N ILE A 388 4.31 16.05 21.79
CA ILE A 388 4.09 17.13 22.74
C ILE A 388 2.62 17.34 22.45
N PRO A 389 1.77 17.55 23.46
CA PRO A 389 0.44 18.04 23.19
C PRO A 389 0.58 19.42 22.52
N GLY A 390 0.93 19.44 21.23
CA GLY A 390 1.12 20.60 20.37
C GLY A 390 -0.20 21.35 20.24
N ALA A 391 -1.29 20.72 20.67
CA ALA A 391 -2.56 21.35 20.92
C ALA A 391 -2.44 22.61 21.79
N SER A 392 -1.47 22.68 22.72
CA SER A 392 -1.18 23.88 23.53
C SER A 392 -0.14 24.83 22.91
N ILE A 393 0.85 24.31 22.18
CA ILE A 393 1.92 25.11 21.52
C ILE A 393 1.41 25.80 20.26
N ALA A 394 0.52 25.14 19.52
CA ALA A 394 -0.06 25.62 18.28
C ALA A 394 -1.35 26.44 18.50
N ALA A 395 -1.51 27.09 19.66
CA ALA A 395 -2.71 27.87 19.99
C ALA A 395 -2.34 29.27 20.50
N GLY A 396 -3.22 30.24 20.27
CA GLY A 396 -3.11 31.58 20.83
C GLY A 396 -2.10 32.49 20.14
N HIS A 397 -1.84 33.64 20.78
CA HIS A 397 -1.17 34.79 20.16
C HIS A 397 0.27 34.50 19.69
N ASN A 398 1.02 33.69 20.44
CA ASN A 398 2.40 33.33 20.07
C ASN A 398 2.46 32.51 18.78
N PHE A 399 1.53 31.57 18.59
CA PHE A 399 1.46 30.76 17.38
C PHE A 399 1.04 31.61 16.18
N ASN A 400 0.05 32.49 16.35
CA ASN A 400 -0.37 33.44 15.32
C ASN A 400 0.80 34.32 14.85
N ARG A 401 1.63 34.81 15.77
CA ARG A 401 2.83 35.58 15.43
C ARG A 401 3.85 34.78 14.61
N LEU A 402 3.99 33.47 14.86
CA LEU A 402 4.88 32.60 14.06
C LEU A 402 4.34 32.40 12.65
N ILE A 403 3.02 32.25 12.50
CA ILE A 403 2.37 32.16 11.18
C ILE A 403 2.57 33.45 10.39
N ILE A 404 2.31 34.61 11.01
CA ILE A 404 2.53 35.92 10.39
C ILE A 404 3.98 36.04 9.90
N ARG A 405 4.95 35.65 10.74
CA ARG A 405 6.38 35.64 10.35
C ARG A 405 6.70 34.70 9.19
N ARG A 406 6.07 33.53 9.12
CA ARG A 406 6.28 32.57 8.02
C ARG A 406 5.74 33.11 6.70
N VAL A 407 4.51 33.62 6.72
CA VAL A 407 3.86 34.22 5.54
C VAL A 407 4.65 35.45 5.09
N HIS A 408 5.06 36.32 6.02
CA HIS A 408 5.95 37.45 5.74
C HIS A 408 7.21 36.97 5.02
N ARG A 409 7.95 36.01 5.57
CA ARG A 409 9.19 35.51 4.96
C ARG A 409 8.95 34.94 3.56
N HIS A 410 7.87 34.17 3.37
CA HIS A 410 7.52 33.60 2.07
C HIS A 410 7.26 34.70 1.03
N ILE A 411 6.51 35.75 1.40
CA ILE A 411 6.21 36.88 0.52
C ILE A 411 7.45 37.73 0.24
N SER A 412 8.34 37.93 1.22
CA SER A 412 9.57 38.70 1.04
C SER A 412 10.58 38.01 0.12
N VAL A 413 10.66 36.68 0.15
CA VAL A 413 11.62 35.90 -0.66
C VAL A 413 11.09 35.60 -2.06
N SER A 414 9.76 35.55 -2.23
CA SER A 414 9.14 35.21 -3.51
C SER A 414 9.14 36.39 -4.49
N SER A 415 9.96 36.31 -5.53
CA SER A 415 10.06 37.35 -6.57
C SER A 415 8.70 37.62 -7.23
N GLY A 416 8.26 38.88 -7.24
CA GLY A 416 7.03 39.28 -7.93
C GLY A 416 5.73 39.04 -7.14
N LEU A 417 5.78 38.40 -5.96
CA LEU A 417 4.56 38.04 -5.22
C LEU A 417 3.88 39.27 -4.61
N GLN A 418 4.66 40.24 -4.14
CA GLN A 418 4.13 41.50 -3.60
C GLN A 418 3.35 42.30 -4.65
N GLU A 419 3.89 42.44 -5.88
CA GLU A 419 3.18 43.12 -6.98
C GLU A 419 1.89 42.37 -7.36
N ARG A 420 1.93 41.03 -7.37
CA ARG A 420 0.76 40.22 -7.68
C ARG A 420 -0.35 40.37 -6.64
N ILE A 421 0.00 40.41 -5.36
CA ILE A 421 -0.96 40.67 -4.27
C ILE A 421 -1.56 42.07 -4.44
N GLN A 422 -0.73 43.09 -4.67
CA GLN A 422 -1.21 44.47 -4.86
C GLN A 422 -2.14 44.60 -6.08
N ARG A 423 -1.80 43.98 -7.23
CA ARG A 423 -2.67 43.97 -8.43
C ARG A 423 -4.00 43.27 -8.19
N GLN A 424 -4.08 42.36 -7.21
CA GLN A 424 -5.32 41.67 -6.88
C GLN A 424 -6.34 42.56 -6.15
N SER A 425 -5.89 43.68 -5.55
CA SER A 425 -6.70 44.54 -4.68
C SER A 425 -8.03 44.95 -5.31
N GLY A 426 -8.05 45.39 -6.58
CA GLY A 426 -9.29 45.82 -7.26
C GLY A 426 -10.35 44.72 -7.36
N ASN A 427 -9.94 43.50 -7.69
CA ASN A 427 -10.85 42.34 -7.76
C ASN A 427 -11.36 41.92 -6.38
N VAL A 428 -10.52 42.02 -5.35
CA VAL A 428 -10.91 41.71 -3.96
C VAL A 428 -11.89 42.77 -3.45
N LEU A 429 -11.59 44.05 -3.60
CA LEU A 429 -12.43 45.18 -3.20
C LEU A 429 -13.81 45.13 -3.86
N SER A 430 -13.87 44.87 -5.17
CA SER A 430 -15.15 44.73 -5.88
C SER A 430 -16.05 43.64 -5.27
N LYS A 431 -15.47 42.50 -4.88
CA LYS A 431 -16.22 41.40 -4.25
C LYS A 431 -16.61 41.71 -2.81
N LEU A 432 -15.70 42.32 -2.03
CA LEU A 432 -15.98 42.70 -0.64
C LEU A 432 -17.10 43.73 -0.54
N ASN A 433 -17.09 44.76 -1.40
CA ASN A 433 -18.16 45.76 -1.44
C ASN A 433 -19.52 45.13 -1.78
N LYS A 434 -19.57 44.23 -2.78
CA LYS A 434 -20.81 43.49 -3.10
C LYS A 434 -21.32 42.65 -1.92
N ARG A 435 -20.42 42.02 -1.16
CA ARG A 435 -20.79 41.26 0.05
C ARG A 435 -21.29 42.19 1.15
N LEU A 436 -20.63 43.31 1.37
CA LEU A 436 -21.03 44.30 2.36
C LEU A 436 -22.42 44.87 2.07
N ASP A 437 -22.72 45.17 0.80
CA ASP A 437 -24.04 45.66 0.39
C ASP A 437 -25.12 44.59 0.57
N ALA A 438 -24.82 43.32 0.26
CA ALA A 438 -25.73 42.21 0.55
C ALA A 438 -25.95 42.01 2.07
N ALA A 439 -24.91 42.17 2.89
CA ALA A 439 -25.00 42.07 4.35
C ALA A 439 -25.85 43.19 4.97
N ARG A 440 -25.75 44.41 4.43
CA ARG A 440 -26.61 45.56 4.79
C ARG A 440 -28.08 45.29 4.51
N GLN A 441 -28.37 44.57 3.43
CA GLN A 441 -29.75 44.19 3.07
C GLN A 441 -30.26 43.00 3.90
N GLY A 442 -29.38 42.07 4.29
CA GLY A 442 -29.72 40.83 5.00
C GLY A 442 -29.61 40.86 6.54
N ASN A 443 -29.25 42.01 7.14
CA ASN A 443 -29.09 42.20 8.59
C ASN A 443 -28.08 41.24 9.28
N ILE A 444 -26.95 40.97 8.62
CA ILE A 444 -25.87 40.10 9.14
C ILE A 444 -24.85 40.93 9.93
N THR A 445 -25.01 40.99 11.25
CA THR A 445 -24.23 41.85 12.17
C THR A 445 -22.72 41.68 12.09
N ARG A 446 -22.19 40.46 11.97
CA ARG A 446 -20.74 40.22 11.96
C ARG A 446 -20.03 40.77 10.71
N GLU A 447 -20.65 40.62 9.54
CA GLU A 447 -20.10 41.13 8.27
C GLU A 447 -20.10 42.68 8.26
N LEU A 448 -21.03 43.31 8.98
CA LEU A 448 -21.12 44.76 9.13
C LEU A 448 -20.02 45.35 10.02
N GLU A 449 -19.48 44.57 10.97
CA GLU A 449 -18.43 45.00 11.89
C GLU A 449 -17.01 44.74 11.36
N GLU A 450 -16.78 43.59 10.69
CA GLU A 450 -15.42 43.15 10.30
C GLU A 450 -14.98 43.66 8.90
N PHE A 451 -15.87 43.66 7.89
CA PHE A 451 -15.52 44.04 6.51
C PHE A 451 -15.02 45.48 6.31
N PRO A 452 -15.50 46.50 7.04
CA PRO A 452 -14.97 47.86 6.90
C PRO A 452 -13.46 47.96 7.18
N THR A 453 -12.92 47.07 8.02
CA THR A 453 -11.48 47.01 8.31
C THR A 453 -10.71 46.37 7.17
N GLU A 454 -11.17 45.24 6.65
CA GLU A 454 -10.56 44.56 5.50
C GLU A 454 -10.55 45.45 4.24
N ILE A 455 -11.69 46.11 3.95
CA ILE A 455 -11.82 47.03 2.80
C ILE A 455 -10.84 48.21 2.94
N ARG A 456 -10.68 48.76 4.15
CA ARG A 456 -9.74 49.86 4.43
C ARG A 456 -8.29 49.45 4.11
N LEU A 457 -7.87 48.28 4.60
CA LEU A 457 -6.51 47.78 4.39
C LEU A 457 -6.23 47.51 2.90
N TRP A 458 -7.17 46.92 2.17
CA TRP A 458 -7.02 46.72 0.72
C TRP A 458 -7.02 48.03 -0.08
N ASN A 459 -7.80 49.03 0.32
CA ASN A 459 -7.76 50.36 -0.31
C ASN A 459 -6.40 51.03 -0.11
N GLN A 460 -5.83 50.93 1.11
CA GLN A 460 -4.50 51.44 1.40
C GLN A 460 -3.42 50.72 0.57
N LEU A 461 -3.47 49.39 0.50
CA LEU A 461 -2.53 48.61 -0.34
C LEU A 461 -2.68 48.93 -1.82
N SER A 462 -3.90 49.16 -2.30
CA SER A 462 -4.14 49.53 -3.70
C SER A 462 -3.54 50.89 -4.07
N ALA A 463 -3.42 51.81 -3.10
CA ALA A 463 -2.95 53.17 -3.30
C ALA A 463 -1.50 53.40 -2.86
N CYS A 464 -0.80 52.38 -2.32
CA CYS A 464 0.52 52.56 -1.74
C CYS A 464 1.67 52.47 -2.77
N ASP A 465 2.72 53.25 -2.51
CA ASP A 465 4.02 53.16 -3.18
C ASP A 465 4.85 51.98 -2.63
N THR A 466 6.00 51.71 -3.23
CA THR A 466 6.82 50.51 -2.96
C THR A 466 7.29 50.41 -1.49
N ASP A 467 7.59 51.53 -0.84
CA ASP A 467 8.24 51.54 0.49
C ASP A 467 7.33 51.05 1.63
N ASN A 468 6.01 51.28 1.56
CA ASN A 468 5.04 50.88 2.60
C ASN A 468 4.28 49.60 2.27
N ARG A 469 4.56 48.97 1.11
CA ARG A 469 3.79 47.83 0.60
C ARG A 469 3.83 46.63 1.53
N MET A 470 5.01 46.31 2.06
CA MET A 470 5.19 45.11 2.90
C MET A 470 4.49 45.25 4.26
N ASP A 471 4.49 46.45 4.84
CA ASP A 471 3.81 46.72 6.12
C ASP A 471 2.29 46.56 5.99
N LEU A 472 1.69 47.10 4.92
CA LEU A 472 0.26 46.92 4.64
C LEU A 472 -0.10 45.45 4.33
N ILE A 473 0.79 44.71 3.66
CA ILE A 473 0.62 43.26 3.48
C ILE A 473 0.66 42.56 4.84
N ASN A 474 1.58 42.93 5.74
CA ASN A 474 1.67 42.34 7.07
C ASN A 474 0.43 42.60 7.92
N ASP A 475 -0.17 43.79 7.83
CA ASP A 475 -1.44 44.11 8.50
C ASP A 475 -2.60 43.23 8.00
N LEU A 476 -2.68 43.03 6.67
CA LEU A 476 -3.65 42.11 6.08
C LEU A 476 -3.38 40.64 6.48
N VAL A 477 -2.13 40.22 6.56
CA VAL A 477 -1.75 38.88 7.07
C VAL A 477 -2.20 38.73 8.52
N ALA A 478 -1.94 39.71 9.38
CA ALA A 478 -2.36 39.69 10.77
C ALA A 478 -3.89 39.60 10.90
N TYR A 479 -4.63 40.35 10.07
CA TYR A 479 -6.09 40.26 9.97
C TYR A 479 -6.54 38.84 9.61
N TYR A 480 -6.05 38.26 8.50
CA TYR A 480 -6.49 36.92 8.09
C TYR A 480 -6.08 35.82 9.07
N VAL A 481 -4.89 35.88 9.65
CA VAL A 481 -4.46 34.92 10.67
C VAL A 481 -5.38 34.98 11.90
N SER A 482 -5.79 36.18 12.34
CA SER A 482 -6.73 36.33 13.46
C SER A 482 -8.11 35.74 13.17
N GLU A 483 -8.57 35.83 11.91
CA GLU A 483 -9.86 35.30 11.50
C GLU A 483 -9.83 33.77 11.38
N ILE A 484 -8.78 33.24 10.74
CA ILE A 484 -8.58 31.81 10.51
C ILE A 484 -8.36 31.09 11.85
N SER A 485 -7.45 31.61 12.67
CA SER A 485 -6.98 30.90 13.86
C SER A 485 -8.09 30.52 14.84
N ASP A 486 -7.94 29.32 15.40
CA ASP A 486 -8.74 28.84 16.53
C ASP A 486 -8.30 29.48 17.86
N ASN A 487 -9.09 29.24 18.90
CA ASN A 487 -8.76 29.61 20.28
C ASN A 487 -8.76 28.35 21.15
N PHE A 488 -8.04 27.31 20.71
CA PHE A 488 -8.10 25.98 21.30
C PHE A 488 -7.83 25.99 22.82
N ARG A 489 -8.77 25.41 23.59
CA ARG A 489 -8.69 25.28 25.05
C ARG A 489 -8.77 23.79 25.45
N PRO A 490 -7.65 23.14 25.82
CA PRO A 490 -7.61 21.70 26.11
C PRO A 490 -8.62 21.24 27.16
N VAL A 491 -8.75 21.99 28.27
CA VAL A 491 -9.65 21.68 29.39
C VAL A 491 -11.12 21.73 28.95
N MET A 492 -11.51 22.78 28.22
CA MET A 492 -12.87 22.95 27.72
C MET A 492 -13.28 21.78 26.82
N ARG A 493 -12.39 21.35 25.92
CA ARG A 493 -12.65 20.22 25.02
C ARG A 493 -12.94 18.93 25.79
N GLY A 494 -12.10 18.59 26.77
CA GLY A 494 -12.27 17.38 27.58
C GLY A 494 -13.58 17.39 28.36
N THR A 495 -13.92 18.53 28.97
CA THR A 495 -15.17 18.69 29.75
C THR A 495 -16.40 18.61 28.86
N LEU A 496 -16.39 19.26 27.68
CA LEU A 496 -17.55 19.28 26.79
C LEU A 496 -17.83 17.91 26.18
N ILE A 497 -16.78 17.18 25.75
CA ILE A 497 -16.93 15.81 25.22
C ILE A 497 -17.52 14.88 26.29
N ARG A 498 -17.05 15.00 27.55
CA ARG A 498 -17.57 14.22 28.68
C ARG A 498 -18.98 14.63 29.11
N ALA A 499 -19.40 15.88 28.88
CA ALA A 499 -20.74 16.36 29.21
C ALA A 499 -21.78 16.02 28.11
N ILE A 500 -21.40 16.08 26.84
CA ILE A 500 -22.28 15.78 25.71
C ILE A 500 -22.52 14.26 25.60
N ALA A 501 -21.53 13.44 25.93
CA ALA A 501 -21.69 11.98 25.88
C ALA A 501 -22.91 11.50 26.71
N PRO A 502 -23.07 11.84 28.00
CA PRO A 502 -24.25 11.51 28.81
C PRO A 502 -25.59 12.03 28.26
N LEU A 503 -25.64 13.29 27.80
CA LEU A 503 -26.86 13.87 27.19
C LEU A 503 -27.29 13.10 25.94
N ARG A 504 -26.30 12.67 25.14
CA ARG A 504 -26.50 11.87 23.94
C ARG A 504 -26.87 10.41 24.26
N PHE A 505 -26.36 9.86 25.38
CA PHE A 505 -26.79 8.58 25.95
C PHE A 505 -28.24 8.60 26.43
N MET A 506 -28.68 9.68 27.09
CA MET A 506 -30.06 9.82 27.59
C MET A 506 -31.08 10.00 26.45
N ALA A 507 -30.71 10.67 25.35
CA ALA A 507 -31.60 10.88 24.20
C ALA A 507 -31.70 9.68 23.24
N GLY A 508 -30.67 8.84 23.14
CA GLY A 508 -30.58 7.74 22.14
C GLY A 508 -30.91 6.33 22.64
N GLY A 509 -31.06 6.15 23.96
CA GLY A 509 -31.18 4.85 24.61
C GLY A 509 -29.87 4.03 24.60
N PHE A 510 -29.79 2.97 25.41
CA PHE A 510 -28.60 2.14 25.65
C PHE A 510 -28.06 1.32 24.45
N ARG A 511 -28.35 1.70 23.19
CA ARG A 511 -28.00 0.90 22.00
C ARG A 511 -26.96 1.58 21.08
N PRO A 512 -25.84 0.90 20.74
CA PRO A 512 -24.87 1.38 19.74
C PRO A 512 -25.54 1.73 18.39
N GLY A 513 -24.98 2.70 17.66
CA GLY A 513 -25.53 3.23 16.40
C GLY A 513 -26.54 4.35 16.55
N ARG A 514 -27.36 4.33 17.61
CA ARG A 514 -28.36 5.38 17.89
C ARG A 514 -27.85 6.49 18.80
N ALA A 515 -26.91 6.20 19.70
CA ALA A 515 -26.21 7.19 20.49
C ALA A 515 -24.80 7.48 19.96
N MET A 516 -23.98 6.46 19.66
CA MET A 516 -22.63 6.62 19.07
C MET A 516 -22.53 5.90 17.71
N PRO A 517 -21.65 6.33 16.79
CA PRO A 517 -21.44 5.60 15.54
C PRO A 517 -20.82 4.23 15.82
N TYR A 518 -21.08 3.27 14.95
CA TYR A 518 -20.34 2.01 14.93
C TYR A 518 -18.97 2.27 14.32
N VAL A 519 -17.91 2.08 15.09
CA VAL A 519 -16.55 2.25 14.58
C VAL A 519 -15.98 0.90 14.15
N GLY A 520 -15.42 0.83 12.95
CA GLY A 520 -14.78 -0.35 12.37
C GLY A 520 -13.54 0.01 11.56
N GLY A 521 -13.02 -0.97 10.79
CA GLY A 521 -11.78 -0.81 10.02
C GLY A 521 -10.51 -0.93 10.88
N GLU A 522 -9.43 -0.28 10.45
CA GLU A 522 -8.05 -0.43 10.97
C GLU A 522 -7.78 0.38 12.25
N VAL A 523 -8.72 0.35 13.20
CA VAL A 523 -8.69 1.19 14.41
C VAL A 523 -7.49 0.91 15.30
N GLU A 524 -7.16 -0.36 15.54
CA GLU A 524 -6.07 -0.75 16.45
C GLU A 524 -4.71 -0.36 15.85
N GLN A 525 -4.50 -0.67 14.57
CA GLN A 525 -3.30 -0.30 13.83
C GLN A 525 -3.12 1.22 13.85
N LEU A 526 -4.18 1.98 13.57
CA LEU A 526 -4.10 3.43 13.64
C LEU A 526 -3.81 3.94 15.05
N ARG A 527 -4.34 3.31 16.10
CA ARG A 527 -4.06 3.73 17.49
C ARG A 527 -2.58 3.60 17.84
N GLU A 528 -1.91 2.56 17.36
CA GLU A 528 -0.46 2.39 17.53
C GLU A 528 0.33 3.42 16.73
N LEU A 529 -0.06 3.64 15.47
CA LEU A 529 0.57 4.63 14.59
C LEU A 529 0.39 6.08 15.10
N ALA A 530 -0.79 6.40 15.64
CA ALA A 530 -1.14 7.70 16.21
C ALA A 530 -0.26 8.13 17.40
N ARG A 531 0.40 7.17 18.06
CA ARG A 531 1.36 7.46 19.13
C ARG A 531 2.71 7.95 18.61
N ARG A 532 3.01 7.69 17.34
CA ARG A 532 4.34 7.92 16.73
C ARG A 532 4.32 8.97 15.62
N TYR A 533 3.20 9.08 14.90
CA TYR A 533 3.11 9.87 13.68
C TYR A 533 2.00 10.92 13.76
N ASN A 534 2.17 11.99 12.98
CA ASN A 534 1.17 13.04 12.85
C ASN A 534 0.03 12.56 11.94
N ILE A 535 -1.21 12.88 12.29
CA ILE A 535 -2.39 12.39 11.56
C ILE A 535 -3.14 13.53 10.88
N LEU A 536 -3.45 13.33 9.60
CA LEU A 536 -4.45 14.08 8.86
C LEU A 536 -5.64 13.16 8.53
N TYR A 537 -6.78 13.36 9.18
CA TYR A 537 -8.01 12.64 8.87
C TYR A 537 -8.71 13.24 7.64
N THR A 538 -9.14 12.38 6.72
CA THR A 538 -9.87 12.75 5.51
C THR A 538 -11.21 12.00 5.45
N PRO A 539 -12.24 12.47 6.16
CA PRO A 539 -13.57 11.87 6.10
C PRO A 539 -14.34 12.22 4.82
N MET A 540 -15.21 11.29 4.41
CA MET A 540 -16.30 11.59 3.49
C MET A 540 -17.19 12.69 4.06
N HIS A 541 -17.85 13.48 3.20
CA HIS A 541 -18.75 14.54 3.62
C HIS A 541 -20.19 14.28 3.16
N ARG A 542 -21.01 13.69 4.04
CA ARG A 542 -22.40 13.29 3.79
C ARG A 542 -23.43 14.18 4.47
N SER A 543 -23.16 14.66 5.69
CA SER A 543 -24.13 15.38 6.54
C SER A 543 -23.47 16.49 7.35
N HIS A 544 -24.25 17.46 7.83
CA HIS A 544 -23.84 18.39 8.88
C HIS A 544 -23.42 17.69 10.18
N LEU A 545 -23.89 16.46 10.41
CA LEU A 545 -23.52 15.68 11.58
C LEU A 545 -22.15 15.01 11.47
N ASP A 546 -21.51 14.98 10.30
CA ASP A 546 -20.25 14.24 10.08
C ASP A 546 -19.18 14.60 11.10
N SER A 547 -18.96 15.90 11.35
CA SER A 547 -17.92 16.35 12.28
C SER A 547 -18.19 15.88 13.70
N ILE A 548 -19.47 15.72 14.06
CA ILE A 548 -19.90 15.21 15.36
C ILE A 548 -19.66 13.69 15.40
N GLU A 549 -20.11 12.95 14.38
CA GLU A 549 -19.94 11.49 14.30
C GLU A 549 -18.46 11.10 14.27
N VAL A 550 -17.63 11.78 13.49
CA VAL A 550 -16.18 11.56 13.45
C VAL A 550 -15.56 11.86 14.82
N ALA A 551 -15.88 13.00 15.44
CA ALA A 551 -15.32 13.33 16.76
C ALA A 551 -15.65 12.26 17.82
N PHE A 552 -16.91 11.82 17.92
CA PHE A 552 -17.29 10.77 18.88
C PHE A 552 -16.72 9.39 18.51
N GLY A 553 -16.67 9.05 17.22
CA GLY A 553 -16.06 7.82 16.75
C GLY A 553 -14.57 7.73 17.09
N LEU A 554 -13.83 8.82 16.91
CA LEU A 554 -12.41 8.90 17.30
C LEU A 554 -12.23 8.80 18.82
N VAL A 555 -13.02 9.54 19.61
CA VAL A 555 -12.95 9.50 21.08
C VAL A 555 -13.24 8.10 21.63
N SER A 556 -14.34 7.49 21.18
CA SER A 556 -14.75 6.15 21.63
C SER A 556 -13.74 5.07 21.25
N SER A 557 -12.93 5.32 20.22
CA SER A 557 -11.87 4.42 19.75
C SER A 557 -10.50 4.72 20.34
N GLY A 558 -10.39 5.68 21.27
CA GLY A 558 -9.11 6.08 21.86
C GLY A 558 -8.15 6.76 20.89
N LEU A 559 -8.66 7.29 19.78
CA LEU A 559 -7.89 8.02 18.77
C LEU A 559 -7.85 9.51 19.09
N PRO A 560 -6.77 10.22 18.70
CA PRO A 560 -6.64 11.62 19.04
C PRO A 560 -7.60 12.46 18.20
N VAL A 561 -8.31 13.37 18.87
CA VAL A 561 -9.34 14.18 18.24
C VAL A 561 -8.68 15.36 17.51
N PRO A 562 -9.02 15.62 16.24
CA PRO A 562 -8.31 16.60 15.42
C PRO A 562 -8.79 18.03 15.60
N ARG A 563 -7.96 18.99 15.20
CA ARG A 563 -8.44 20.31 14.78
C ARG A 563 -9.00 20.23 13.38
N TYR A 564 -9.97 21.06 13.05
CA TYR A 564 -10.68 20.90 11.78
C TYR A 564 -11.03 22.22 11.12
N ALA A 565 -11.01 22.21 9.79
CA ALA A 565 -11.51 23.31 8.98
C ALA A 565 -13.04 23.39 9.08
N ALA A 566 -13.56 24.52 9.53
CA ALA A 566 -14.99 24.79 9.58
C ALA A 566 -15.35 25.99 8.69
N GLY A 567 -16.41 25.85 7.88
CA GLY A 567 -16.89 26.95 7.05
C GLY A 567 -17.34 28.14 7.91
N ILE A 568 -16.97 29.36 7.52
CA ILE A 568 -17.29 30.59 8.28
C ILE A 568 -18.81 30.78 8.50
N ASN A 569 -19.64 30.21 7.61
CA ASN A 569 -21.10 30.21 7.73
C ASN A 569 -21.62 29.54 9.01
N LEU A 570 -20.87 28.60 9.58
CA LEU A 570 -21.19 27.93 10.85
C LEU A 570 -20.83 28.81 12.07
N MET A 571 -20.08 29.89 11.87
CA MET A 571 -19.58 30.80 12.90
C MET A 571 -20.31 32.16 12.89
N LYS A 572 -21.57 32.20 12.41
CA LYS A 572 -22.37 33.45 12.36
C LYS A 572 -22.73 33.98 13.75
N SER A 573 -23.04 33.10 14.70
CA SER A 573 -23.35 33.50 16.08
C SER A 573 -22.06 33.68 16.90
N PRO A 574 -21.89 34.78 17.66
CA PRO A 574 -20.71 34.98 18.51
C PRO A 574 -20.46 33.85 19.51
N PHE A 575 -21.53 33.32 20.11
CA PHE A 575 -21.45 32.19 21.04
C PHE A 575 -20.98 30.91 20.34
N LEU A 576 -21.58 30.57 19.20
CA LEU A 576 -21.23 29.35 18.46
C LEU A 576 -19.81 29.44 17.86
N SER A 577 -19.42 30.63 17.39
CA SER A 577 -18.05 30.93 16.94
C SER A 577 -17.04 30.72 18.07
N TRP A 578 -17.28 31.30 19.25
CA TRP A 578 -16.45 31.09 20.44
C TRP A 578 -16.34 29.61 20.82
N LEU A 579 -17.47 28.91 20.86
CA LEU A 579 -17.52 27.49 21.23
C LEU A 579 -16.71 26.63 20.24
N LEU A 580 -16.97 26.73 18.93
CA LEU A 580 -16.28 25.93 17.91
C LEU A 580 -14.78 26.24 17.87
N LYS A 581 -14.38 27.52 17.92
CA LYS A 581 -12.97 27.91 17.99
C LYS A 581 -12.29 27.38 19.26
N SER A 582 -12.99 27.32 20.39
CA SER A 582 -12.44 26.74 21.63
C SER A 582 -12.18 25.23 21.54
N LEU A 583 -12.92 24.53 20.67
CA LEU A 583 -12.80 23.09 20.42
C LEU A 583 -11.76 22.73 19.36
N GLY A 584 -11.19 23.72 18.67
CA GLY A 584 -10.17 23.54 17.63
C GLY A 584 -10.69 23.64 16.20
N ALA A 585 -11.84 24.28 15.99
CA ALA A 585 -12.31 24.63 14.66
C ALA A 585 -11.65 25.93 14.18
N TYR A 586 -10.89 25.87 13.08
CA TYR A 586 -10.35 27.06 12.43
C TYR A 586 -11.24 27.47 11.24
N ALA A 587 -11.38 28.77 11.01
CA ALA A 587 -12.36 29.31 10.09
C ALA A 587 -11.85 29.26 8.63
N VAL A 588 -12.70 28.76 7.73
CA VAL A 588 -12.45 28.74 6.29
C VAL A 588 -13.57 29.48 5.56
N ASP A 589 -13.22 30.56 4.87
CA ASP A 589 -14.11 31.30 3.97
C ASP A 589 -13.89 30.83 2.53
N ARG A 590 -14.86 30.06 2.04
CA ARG A 590 -14.83 29.51 0.67
C ARG A 590 -14.93 30.59 -0.41
N GLN A 591 -15.48 31.76 -0.10
CA GLN A 591 -15.59 32.87 -1.05
C GLN A 591 -14.24 33.59 -1.26
N ARG A 592 -13.31 33.45 -0.30
CA ARG A 592 -11.97 34.02 -0.34
C ARG A 592 -10.89 33.08 -0.87
N ILE A 593 -11.24 31.87 -1.34
CA ILE A 593 -10.29 30.91 -1.92
C ILE A 593 -9.52 31.48 -3.14
N ARG A 594 -10.03 32.52 -3.80
CA ARG A 594 -9.28 33.19 -4.89
C ARG A 594 -8.32 34.27 -4.42
N ASN A 595 -8.38 34.70 -3.16
CA ASN A 595 -7.50 35.72 -2.59
C ASN A 595 -6.16 35.06 -2.22
N ILE A 596 -5.07 35.55 -2.84
CA ILE A 596 -3.73 34.98 -2.70
C ILE A 596 -3.30 35.03 -1.23
N LEU A 597 -3.43 36.19 -0.59
CA LEU A 597 -2.94 36.40 0.77
C LEU A 597 -3.72 35.56 1.80
N TYR A 598 -5.03 35.40 1.58
CA TYR A 598 -5.86 34.53 2.42
C TYR A 598 -5.43 33.06 2.32
N LEU A 599 -5.18 32.56 1.11
CA LEU A 599 -4.71 31.19 0.89
C LEU A 599 -3.34 30.94 1.52
N GLU A 600 -2.40 31.88 1.40
CA GLU A 600 -1.09 31.81 2.05
C GLU A 600 -1.23 31.68 3.57
N CYS A 601 -2.11 32.49 4.19
CA CYS A 601 -2.38 32.41 5.63
C CYS A 601 -3.02 31.06 6.03
N LEU A 602 -3.98 30.58 5.23
CA LEU A 602 -4.68 29.32 5.49
C LEU A 602 -3.75 28.11 5.37
N ASN A 603 -2.93 28.08 4.31
CA ASN A 603 -1.94 27.02 4.10
C ASN A 603 -0.89 27.02 5.20
N ALA A 604 -0.33 28.20 5.54
CA ALA A 604 0.63 28.32 6.63
C ALA A 604 0.05 27.89 7.99
N TYR A 605 -1.19 28.28 8.30
CA TYR A 605 -1.86 27.83 9.52
C TYR A 605 -2.02 26.30 9.53
N SER A 606 -2.52 25.73 8.43
CA SER A 606 -2.77 24.29 8.32
C SER A 606 -1.48 23.46 8.34
N SER A 607 -0.42 23.88 7.66
CA SER A 607 0.84 23.16 7.64
C SER A 607 1.56 23.28 8.98
N MET A 608 1.63 24.47 9.58
CA MET A 608 2.29 24.67 10.88
C MET A 608 1.60 23.95 12.03
N THR A 609 0.28 23.80 12.00
CA THR A 609 -0.45 23.01 13.01
C THR A 609 -0.09 21.52 12.91
N MET A 610 0.02 20.99 11.69
CA MET A 610 0.48 19.62 11.45
C MET A 610 1.97 19.43 11.81
N GLU A 611 2.83 20.38 11.46
CA GLU A 611 4.26 20.39 11.84
C GLU A 611 4.45 20.35 13.36
N ALA A 612 3.58 21.06 14.10
CA ALA A 612 3.55 21.05 15.56
C ALA A 612 2.97 19.75 16.16
N GLY A 613 2.64 18.76 15.32
CA GLY A 613 2.11 17.46 15.71
C GLY A 613 0.65 17.49 16.16
N VAL A 614 -0.12 18.48 15.72
CA VAL A 614 -1.56 18.53 16.02
C VAL A 614 -2.33 17.72 14.98
N PRO A 615 -3.07 16.67 15.39
CA PRO A 615 -3.93 15.94 14.48
C PRO A 615 -4.93 16.89 13.83
N SER A 616 -5.08 16.75 12.53
CA SER A 616 -5.87 17.67 11.71
C SER A 616 -6.92 16.90 10.92
N LEU A 617 -8.01 17.57 10.54
CA LEU A 617 -9.09 16.98 9.76
C LEU A 617 -9.53 17.93 8.66
N VAL A 618 -9.63 17.37 7.45
CA VAL A 618 -10.01 18.10 6.24
C VAL A 618 -11.05 17.28 5.47
N TYR A 619 -12.18 17.90 5.15
CA TYR A 619 -13.15 17.35 4.19
C TYR A 619 -12.70 17.67 2.77
N CYS A 620 -11.99 16.74 2.15
CA CYS A 620 -11.32 17.00 0.87
C CYS A 620 -12.28 17.13 -0.32
N GLU A 621 -13.51 16.61 -0.24
CA GLU A 621 -14.58 16.89 -1.23
C GLU A 621 -14.95 18.38 -1.26
N GLY A 622 -14.67 19.11 -0.17
CA GLY A 622 -14.92 20.54 -0.04
C GLY A 622 -16.40 20.94 0.08
N THR A 623 -17.35 20.04 -0.17
CA THR A 623 -18.79 20.22 0.08
C THR A 623 -19.43 18.87 0.38
N ARG A 624 -20.61 18.88 1.02
CA ARG A 624 -21.40 17.67 1.25
C ARG A 624 -21.88 17.09 -0.06
N SER A 625 -21.82 15.77 -0.20
CA SER A 625 -22.42 15.00 -1.29
C SER A 625 -23.94 15.15 -1.26
N ARG A 626 -24.48 15.87 -2.25
CA ARG A 626 -25.93 16.05 -2.42
C ARG A 626 -26.55 15.01 -3.35
N SER A 627 -25.74 14.32 -4.15
CA SER A 627 -26.20 13.29 -5.10
C SER A 627 -26.20 11.88 -4.52
N GLY A 628 -25.53 11.66 -3.39
CA GLY A 628 -25.30 10.31 -2.83
C GLY A 628 -23.96 9.69 -3.28
N ASP A 629 -23.30 10.25 -4.30
CA ASP A 629 -22.00 9.78 -4.81
C ASP A 629 -20.81 10.53 -4.16
N ILE A 630 -19.57 10.05 -4.32
CA ILE A 630 -18.35 10.76 -3.89
C ILE A 630 -18.04 11.87 -4.90
N TYR A 631 -17.73 13.07 -4.40
CA TYR A 631 -17.25 14.17 -5.24
C TYR A 631 -15.73 14.15 -5.44
N PRO A 632 -15.23 14.70 -6.56
CA PRO A 632 -13.80 14.82 -6.80
C PRO A 632 -13.07 15.50 -5.65
N ILE A 633 -12.02 14.83 -5.18
CA ILE A 633 -11.20 15.28 -4.06
C ILE A 633 -10.36 16.50 -4.48
N LYS A 634 -10.41 17.55 -3.66
CA LYS A 634 -9.61 18.76 -3.85
C LYS A 634 -8.29 18.64 -3.11
N THR A 635 -7.18 18.81 -3.83
CA THR A 635 -5.82 18.64 -3.29
C THR A 635 -5.33 19.82 -2.44
N GLY A 636 -6.02 20.97 -2.44
CA GLY A 636 -5.53 22.21 -1.81
C GLY A 636 -5.08 22.07 -0.35
N LEU A 637 -6.01 21.76 0.57
CA LEU A 637 -5.67 21.52 1.97
C LEU A 637 -5.00 20.14 2.21
N LEU A 638 -5.00 19.25 1.22
CA LEU A 638 -4.26 17.99 1.31
C LEU A 638 -2.75 18.24 1.10
N ASN A 639 -2.40 19.20 0.25
CA ASN A 639 -1.02 19.60 -0.01
C ASN A 639 -0.32 20.20 1.22
N THR A 640 -1.08 20.67 2.22
CA THR A 640 -0.49 21.17 3.47
C THR A 640 0.16 20.06 4.28
N ALA A 641 -0.27 18.79 4.13
CA ALA A 641 0.41 17.64 4.71
C ALA A 641 1.74 17.35 4.01
N ILE A 642 1.79 17.46 2.67
CA ILE A 642 3.04 17.32 1.91
C ILE A 642 4.01 18.44 2.28
N GLU A 643 3.52 19.67 2.40
CA GLU A 643 4.31 20.81 2.81
C GLU A 643 4.85 20.65 4.24
N ALA A 644 4.00 20.22 5.19
CA ALA A 644 4.40 19.98 6.57
C ALA A 644 5.45 18.85 6.67
N TYR A 645 5.32 17.79 5.87
CA TYR A 645 6.35 16.75 5.75
C TYR A 645 7.67 17.33 5.23
N ARG A 646 7.63 18.08 4.11
CA ARG A 646 8.84 18.63 3.48
C ARG A 646 9.61 19.57 4.41
N HIS A 647 8.91 20.32 5.25
CA HIS A 647 9.53 21.27 6.17
C HIS A 647 10.01 20.62 7.48
N SER A 648 9.23 19.70 8.04
CA SER A 648 9.56 19.11 9.35
C SER A 648 10.40 17.83 9.26
N GLY A 649 10.37 17.13 8.12
CA GLY A 649 10.91 15.78 7.97
C GLY A 649 10.15 14.71 8.76
N ASN A 650 9.10 15.10 9.49
CA ASN A 650 8.27 14.18 10.26
C ASN A 650 7.22 13.56 9.36
N GLU A 651 7.05 12.24 9.47
CA GLU A 651 6.04 11.53 8.70
C GLU A 651 4.63 11.98 9.10
N ILE A 652 3.79 12.14 8.07
CA ILE A 652 2.36 12.47 8.22
C ILE A 652 1.56 11.33 7.59
N LEU A 653 0.64 10.79 8.37
CA LEU A 653 -0.29 9.77 7.92
C LEU A 653 -1.61 10.43 7.52
N VAL A 654 -1.97 10.31 6.25
CA VAL A 654 -3.30 10.65 5.77
C VAL A 654 -4.22 9.45 6.03
N VAL A 655 -5.28 9.66 6.79
CA VAL A 655 -6.18 8.60 7.25
C VAL A 655 -7.57 8.85 6.67
N PRO A 656 -7.96 8.13 5.60
CA PRO A 656 -9.31 8.19 5.09
C PRO A 656 -10.31 7.65 6.11
N LEU A 657 -11.46 8.31 6.23
CA LEU A 657 -12.57 7.83 7.06
C LEU A 657 -13.82 7.64 6.19
N ALA A 658 -14.28 6.40 6.07
CA ALA A 658 -15.48 6.07 5.32
C ALA A 658 -16.72 6.19 6.23
N LEU A 659 -17.64 7.09 5.87
CA LEU A 659 -18.88 7.32 6.61
C LEU A 659 -20.07 6.72 5.85
N SER A 660 -20.79 5.81 6.51
CA SER A 660 -21.98 5.16 5.95
C SER A 660 -23.20 5.45 6.82
N TYR A 661 -24.15 6.20 6.27
CA TYR A 661 -25.40 6.56 6.93
C TYR A 661 -26.54 5.66 6.49
N GLU A 662 -27.24 5.04 7.45
CA GLU A 662 -28.49 4.33 7.17
C GLU A 662 -29.57 5.30 6.65
N ASN A 663 -29.64 6.50 7.21
CA ASN A 663 -30.43 7.61 6.70
C ASN A 663 -29.66 8.91 6.90
N VAL A 664 -29.55 9.71 5.84
CA VAL A 664 -28.98 11.06 5.91
C VAL A 664 -30.09 12.03 6.32
N PRO A 665 -29.95 12.80 7.41
CA PRO A 665 -31.01 13.71 7.87
C PRO A 665 -31.48 14.72 6.83
N GLU A 666 -30.56 15.21 6.00
CA GLU A 666 -30.79 16.22 4.96
C GLU A 666 -31.16 15.65 3.59
N ASP A 667 -31.33 14.34 3.45
CA ASP A 667 -31.63 13.69 2.16
C ASP A 667 -32.81 14.33 1.40
N ARG A 668 -33.86 14.74 2.11
CA ARG A 668 -35.04 15.41 1.53
C ARG A 668 -34.74 16.82 1.05
N GLU A 669 -33.88 17.56 1.76
CA GLU A 669 -33.39 18.88 1.34
C GLU A 669 -32.54 18.73 0.08
N PHE A 670 -31.63 17.75 0.05
CA PHE A 670 -30.79 17.45 -1.10
C PHE A 670 -31.60 17.01 -2.33
N CYS A 671 -32.73 16.35 -2.11
CA CYS A 671 -33.65 15.93 -3.17
C CYS A 671 -34.73 16.98 -3.52
N GLY A 672 -34.72 18.18 -2.92
CA GLY A 672 -35.70 19.24 -3.20
C GLY A 672 -37.13 18.95 -2.74
N LEU A 673 -37.31 18.07 -1.75
CA LEU A 673 -38.61 17.61 -1.25
C LEU A 673 -39.10 18.34 0.01
N ARG A 674 -38.25 19.18 0.62
CA ARG A 674 -38.58 19.99 1.81
C ARG A 674 -37.63 21.20 1.89
N GLU A 675 -38.07 22.24 2.59
CA GLU A 675 -37.24 23.33 3.10
C GLU A 675 -36.17 22.85 4.11
N GLU A 676 -35.31 23.77 4.57
CA GLU A 676 -34.14 23.52 5.42
C GLU A 676 -34.42 22.60 6.62
N THR A 677 -33.46 21.70 6.88
CA THR A 677 -33.55 20.73 7.97
C THR A 677 -33.29 21.40 9.33
N ASN A 678 -34.27 21.37 10.24
CA ASN A 678 -34.13 21.93 11.59
C ASN A 678 -33.43 20.98 12.57
N TRP A 679 -32.87 21.50 13.67
CA TRP A 679 -32.18 20.69 14.70
C TRP A 679 -33.01 19.53 15.26
N HIS A 680 -34.33 19.70 15.44
CA HIS A 680 -35.21 18.62 15.89
C HIS A 680 -35.31 17.47 14.88
N ASP A 681 -35.27 17.79 13.58
CA ASP A 681 -35.30 16.80 12.51
C ASP A 681 -34.00 16.00 12.44
N PHE A 682 -32.86 16.64 12.69
CA PHE A 682 -31.58 15.93 12.82
C PHE A 682 -31.65 14.81 13.85
N TRP A 683 -32.12 15.08 15.06
CA TRP A 683 -32.22 14.07 16.13
C TRP A 683 -33.28 13.00 15.84
N ARG A 684 -34.38 13.36 15.19
CA ARG A 684 -35.48 12.45 14.87
C ARG A 684 -35.15 11.49 13.72
N ILE A 685 -34.48 11.99 12.68
CA ILE A 685 -34.17 11.24 11.45
C ILE A 685 -32.85 10.47 11.61
N ARG A 686 -31.93 10.96 12.47
CA ARG A 686 -30.66 10.29 12.72
C ARG A 686 -30.90 8.82 13.05
N SER A 687 -30.26 7.99 12.25
CA SER A 687 -30.33 6.54 12.34
C SER A 687 -28.92 5.98 12.53
N LYS A 688 -28.69 4.70 12.20
CA LYS A 688 -27.38 4.08 12.42
C LYS A 688 -26.33 4.72 11.50
N VAL A 689 -25.21 5.13 12.10
CA VAL A 689 -24.03 5.64 11.40
C VAL A 689 -22.88 4.67 11.63
N TYR A 690 -22.17 4.34 10.56
CA TYR A 690 -20.95 3.54 10.59
C TYR A 690 -19.77 4.42 10.16
N LEU A 691 -18.71 4.41 10.95
CA LEU A 691 -17.45 5.09 10.70
C LEU A 691 -16.37 4.03 10.60
N ASP A 692 -15.87 3.79 9.39
CA ASP A 692 -14.77 2.85 9.18
C ASP A 692 -13.47 3.64 8.99
N VAL A 693 -12.48 3.32 9.82
CA VAL A 693 -11.11 3.84 9.71
C VAL A 693 -10.41 3.06 8.60
N CYS A 694 -10.02 3.72 7.52
CA CYS A 694 -9.32 3.07 6.42
C CYS A 694 -7.82 2.91 6.72
N GLU A 695 -7.13 2.18 5.85
CA GLU A 695 -5.67 2.04 5.90
C GLU A 695 -4.99 3.43 5.85
N ALA A 696 -3.99 3.64 6.73
CA ALA A 696 -3.25 4.89 6.79
C ALA A 696 -2.30 5.02 5.58
N ILE A 697 -2.30 6.19 4.95
CA ILE A 697 -1.50 6.52 3.76
C ILE A 697 -0.33 7.41 4.18
N PRO A 698 0.92 6.88 4.23
CA PRO A 698 2.09 7.69 4.53
C PRO A 698 2.37 8.69 3.41
N VAL A 699 2.52 9.97 3.74
CA VAL A 699 2.82 11.01 2.75
C VAL A 699 4.13 10.73 2.00
N SER A 700 5.14 10.18 2.69
CA SER A 700 6.44 9.87 2.10
C SER A 700 6.36 8.95 0.87
N ASN A 701 5.41 8.02 0.83
CA ASN A 701 5.24 7.07 -0.28
C ASN A 701 4.86 7.76 -1.60
N HIS A 702 4.27 8.95 -1.54
CA HIS A 702 3.72 9.65 -2.71
C HIS A 702 4.58 10.83 -3.17
N LEU A 703 5.70 11.12 -2.49
CA LEU A 703 6.55 12.28 -2.82
C LEU A 703 7.27 12.17 -4.16
N HIS A 704 7.43 10.95 -4.69
CA HIS A 704 8.08 10.69 -5.97
C HIS A 704 7.15 10.87 -7.17
N ALA A 705 5.83 10.99 -6.96
CA ALA A 705 4.88 11.22 -8.04
C ALA A 705 5.00 12.66 -8.59
N ASP A 706 4.67 12.84 -9.86
CA ASP A 706 4.67 14.17 -10.51
C ASP A 706 3.74 15.15 -9.78
N GLU A 707 2.55 14.66 -9.38
CA GLU A 707 1.59 15.39 -8.55
C GLU A 707 1.28 14.59 -7.27
N PRO A 708 2.07 14.76 -6.18
CA PRO A 708 1.89 14.00 -4.94
C PRO A 708 0.49 14.14 -4.33
N GLY A 709 -0.07 15.35 -4.35
CA GLY A 709 -1.41 15.60 -3.81
C GLY A 709 -2.50 14.85 -4.58
N LEU A 710 -2.36 14.76 -5.91
CA LEU A 710 -3.29 14.02 -6.76
C LEU A 710 -3.13 12.50 -6.51
N SER A 711 -1.89 12.00 -6.40
CA SER A 711 -1.62 10.60 -6.06
C SER A 711 -2.25 10.18 -4.73
N ILE A 712 -2.10 11.00 -3.67
CA ILE A 712 -2.76 10.75 -2.38
C ILE A 712 -4.29 10.81 -2.53
N SER A 713 -4.81 11.72 -3.36
CA SER A 713 -6.26 11.84 -3.57
C SER A 713 -6.87 10.58 -4.20
N TYR A 714 -6.19 9.95 -5.15
CA TYR A 714 -6.65 8.67 -5.73
C TYR A 714 -6.67 7.56 -4.68
N GLU A 715 -5.66 7.49 -3.82
CA GLU A 715 -5.63 6.49 -2.76
C GLU A 715 -6.74 6.73 -1.73
N ILE A 716 -7.04 7.99 -1.36
CA ILE A 716 -8.18 8.31 -0.49
C ILE A 716 -9.49 7.83 -1.11
N ASP A 717 -9.76 8.14 -2.38
CA ASP A 717 -10.98 7.74 -3.08
C ASP A 717 -11.13 6.21 -3.14
N ARG A 718 -10.04 5.51 -3.49
CA ARG A 718 -9.99 4.05 -3.50
C ARG A 718 -10.27 3.44 -2.14
N GLN A 719 -9.68 3.99 -1.08
CA GLN A 719 -9.86 3.52 0.30
C GLN A 719 -11.29 3.76 0.79
N TRP A 720 -11.87 4.91 0.45
CA TRP A 720 -13.28 5.22 0.69
C TRP A 720 -14.22 4.22 0.02
N ARG A 721 -14.04 3.92 -1.27
CA ARG A 721 -14.85 2.93 -2.01
C ARG A 721 -14.74 1.52 -1.41
N ARG A 722 -13.53 1.12 -1.01
CA ARG A 722 -13.26 -0.20 -0.42
C ARG A 722 -13.91 -0.37 0.96
N HIS A 723 -13.84 0.66 1.80
CA HIS A 723 -14.25 0.57 3.20
C HIS A 723 -15.69 1.02 3.47
N GLN A 724 -16.31 1.80 2.58
CA GLN A 724 -17.71 2.21 2.73
C GLN A 724 -18.62 1.00 2.84
N ARG A 725 -19.44 0.96 3.90
CA ARG A 725 -20.39 -0.14 4.11
C ARG A 725 -21.58 0.01 3.19
N LEU A 726 -21.86 -1.05 2.43
CA LEU A 726 -23.06 -1.17 1.61
C LEU A 726 -24.24 -1.57 2.51
N LEU A 727 -25.20 -0.65 2.68
CA LEU A 727 -26.32 -0.83 3.59
C LEU A 727 -27.55 -1.41 2.87
N PRO A 728 -28.40 -2.20 3.58
CA PRO A 728 -29.56 -2.84 2.97
C PRO A 728 -30.49 -1.91 2.19
N ASN A 729 -30.77 -0.71 2.72
CA ASN A 729 -31.65 0.25 2.06
C ASN A 729 -31.03 0.86 0.81
N GLN A 730 -29.70 1.05 0.78
CA GLN A 730 -28.98 1.55 -0.40
C GLN A 730 -28.97 0.50 -1.51
N ILE A 731 -28.74 -0.77 -1.16
CA ILE A 731 -28.76 -1.88 -2.12
C ILE A 731 -30.16 -2.03 -2.74
N VAL A 732 -31.21 -2.04 -1.90
CA VAL A 732 -32.60 -2.12 -2.38
C VAL A 732 -32.94 -0.90 -3.25
N ALA A 733 -32.54 0.30 -2.84
CA ALA A 733 -32.78 1.51 -3.62
C ALA A 733 -32.07 1.46 -4.98
N HIS A 734 -30.84 0.96 -5.01
CA HIS A 734 -30.04 0.82 -6.23
C HIS A 734 -30.69 -0.14 -7.24
N VAL A 735 -31.06 -1.35 -6.81
CA VAL A 735 -31.68 -2.32 -7.72
C VAL A 735 -33.04 -1.87 -8.23
N LEU A 736 -33.85 -1.22 -7.38
CA LEU A 736 -35.14 -0.64 -7.79
C LEU A 736 -34.95 0.54 -8.76
N HIS A 737 -33.90 1.34 -8.57
CA HIS A 737 -33.60 2.48 -9.44
C HIS A 737 -33.13 2.04 -10.82
N GLN A 738 -32.24 1.03 -10.89
CA GLN A 738 -31.70 0.49 -12.15
C GLN A 738 -32.77 -0.17 -13.03
N HIS A 739 -33.75 -0.83 -12.42
CA HIS A 739 -34.80 -1.57 -13.14
C HIS A 739 -36.07 -0.74 -13.36
N ARG A 740 -35.99 0.59 -13.19
CA ARG A 740 -37.07 1.50 -13.55
C ARG A 740 -37.09 1.66 -15.07
N SER A 741 -38.20 1.30 -15.72
CA SER A 741 -38.39 1.57 -17.16
C SER A 741 -38.19 3.05 -17.49
N GLU A 742 -37.52 3.33 -18.62
CA GLU A 742 -37.25 4.67 -19.18
C GLU A 742 -38.52 5.49 -19.53
N SER A 743 -39.73 4.97 -19.28
CA SER A 743 -41.01 5.63 -19.58
C SER A 743 -41.32 6.85 -18.70
N ASP A 744 -40.54 7.11 -17.65
CA ASP A 744 -40.75 8.23 -16.73
C ASP A 744 -39.94 9.48 -17.13
N SER A 745 -40.22 10.01 -18.32
CA SER A 745 -39.80 11.38 -18.68
C SER A 745 -40.58 12.41 -17.84
N PRO A 746 -39.95 13.52 -17.41
CA PRO A 746 -40.61 14.52 -16.59
C PRO A 746 -41.66 15.28 -17.41
N GLY A 747 -42.94 14.88 -17.31
CA GLY A 747 -44.04 15.56 -17.99
C GLY A 747 -45.34 14.77 -18.19
N LEU A 748 -45.36 13.46 -17.94
CA LEU A 748 -46.58 12.65 -18.06
C LEU A 748 -47.21 12.35 -16.69
N ALA A 749 -48.54 12.45 -16.62
CA ALA A 749 -49.33 12.22 -15.41
C ALA A 749 -49.13 10.78 -14.86
N PRO A 750 -49.23 10.58 -13.52
CA PRO A 750 -48.94 9.28 -12.91
C PRO A 750 -50.03 8.27 -13.25
N LEU A 751 -49.81 7.49 -14.30
CA LEU A 751 -50.47 6.19 -14.47
C LEU A 751 -49.97 5.27 -13.35
N GLN A 752 -50.90 4.57 -12.70
CA GLN A 752 -50.65 3.64 -11.61
C GLN A 752 -49.49 2.70 -11.97
N GLN A 753 -48.32 2.90 -11.36
CA GLN A 753 -47.17 2.02 -11.51
C GLN A 753 -47.56 0.61 -11.06
N GLU A 754 -47.43 -0.39 -11.94
CA GLU A 754 -47.55 -1.80 -11.56
C GLU A 754 -46.61 -2.08 -10.38
N GLY A 755 -47.13 -2.73 -9.34
CA GLY A 755 -46.36 -3.04 -8.14
C GLY A 755 -45.32 -4.13 -8.41
N ILE A 756 -44.08 -3.92 -7.94
CA ILE A 756 -42.98 -4.88 -8.12
C ILE A 756 -43.11 -5.98 -7.07
N THR A 757 -43.17 -7.25 -7.48
CA THR A 757 -43.33 -8.37 -6.52
C THR A 757 -42.11 -8.54 -5.62
N MET A 758 -42.31 -9.01 -4.39
CA MET A 758 -41.22 -9.28 -3.44
C MET A 758 -40.20 -10.31 -3.95
N GLU A 759 -40.65 -11.26 -4.78
CA GLU A 759 -39.81 -12.26 -5.41
C GLU A 759 -38.85 -11.62 -6.42
N THR A 760 -39.37 -10.74 -7.29
CA THR A 760 -38.56 -9.99 -8.25
C THR A 760 -37.51 -9.14 -7.56
N VAL A 761 -37.86 -8.41 -6.49
CA VAL A 761 -36.90 -7.64 -5.70
C VAL A 761 -35.82 -8.56 -5.08
N GLY A 762 -36.20 -9.76 -4.65
CA GLY A 762 -35.26 -10.77 -4.14
C GLY A 762 -34.26 -11.22 -5.20
N ALA A 763 -34.74 -11.54 -6.40
CA ALA A 763 -33.91 -11.97 -7.53
C ALA A 763 -32.91 -10.88 -7.95
N TRP A 764 -33.34 -9.62 -8.00
CA TRP A 764 -32.45 -8.50 -8.32
C TRP A 764 -31.35 -8.28 -7.26
N ILE A 765 -31.66 -8.48 -5.98
CA ILE A 765 -30.65 -8.42 -4.91
C ILE A 765 -29.63 -9.56 -5.06
N GLU A 766 -30.08 -10.77 -5.36
CA GLU A 766 -29.18 -11.92 -5.59
C GLU A 766 -28.28 -11.72 -6.79
N ASP A 767 -28.81 -11.15 -7.87
CA ASP A 767 -28.03 -10.78 -9.04
C ASP A 767 -27.02 -9.66 -8.73
N PHE A 768 -27.46 -8.62 -8.00
CA PHE A 768 -26.57 -7.55 -7.54
C PHE A 768 -25.40 -8.09 -6.71
N LEU A 769 -25.65 -8.97 -5.73
CA LEU A 769 -24.62 -9.57 -4.88
C LEU A 769 -23.65 -10.48 -5.63
N ARG A 770 -24.07 -11.06 -6.77
CA ARG A 770 -23.19 -11.86 -7.63
C ARG A 770 -22.25 -10.99 -8.45
N ARG A 771 -22.74 -9.84 -8.94
CA ARG A 771 -22.00 -8.95 -9.84
C ARG A 771 -21.18 -7.88 -9.11
N HIS A 772 -21.57 -7.51 -7.90
CA HIS A 772 -20.90 -6.46 -7.14
C HIS A 772 -20.09 -7.05 -5.99
N HIS A 773 -18.86 -6.55 -5.82
CA HIS A 773 -18.01 -6.82 -4.68
C HIS A 773 -17.87 -5.55 -3.84
N GLY A 774 -17.95 -5.66 -2.51
CA GLY A 774 -17.87 -4.52 -1.61
C GLY A 774 -18.00 -4.90 -0.14
N ASN A 775 -17.91 -3.90 0.74
CA ASN A 775 -18.02 -4.08 2.19
C ASN A 775 -19.50 -4.15 2.62
N TYR A 776 -20.13 -5.31 2.46
CA TYR A 776 -21.54 -5.52 2.80
C TYR A 776 -21.78 -5.56 4.30
N LEU A 777 -22.75 -4.77 4.80
CA LEU A 777 -23.23 -4.95 6.18
C LEU A 777 -23.89 -6.32 6.38
N HIS A 778 -24.63 -6.79 5.38
CA HIS A 778 -25.28 -8.10 5.34
C HIS A 778 -25.18 -8.68 3.94
N GLN A 779 -24.87 -9.98 3.82
CA GLN A 779 -24.76 -10.69 2.54
C GLN A 779 -25.94 -11.62 2.23
N ARG A 780 -26.90 -11.77 3.15
CA ARG A 780 -28.08 -12.64 2.94
C ARG A 780 -29.18 -11.86 2.21
N PRO A 781 -29.61 -12.26 0.99
CA PRO A 781 -30.61 -11.53 0.20
C PRO A 781 -31.91 -11.26 0.97
N ALA A 782 -32.43 -12.27 1.70
CA ALA A 782 -33.65 -12.13 2.49
C ALA A 782 -33.53 -11.12 3.64
N VAL A 783 -32.33 -10.94 4.22
CA VAL A 783 -32.08 -9.92 5.26
C VAL A 783 -32.01 -8.54 4.62
N ILE A 784 -31.29 -8.41 3.50
CA ILE A 784 -31.17 -7.16 2.74
C ILE A 784 -32.54 -6.66 2.30
N ARG A 785 -33.34 -7.52 1.65
CA ARG A 785 -34.69 -7.19 1.18
C ARG A 785 -35.57 -6.67 2.32
N ARG A 786 -35.66 -7.45 3.41
CA ARG A 786 -36.53 -7.13 4.56
C ARG A 786 -36.12 -5.85 5.28
N GLN A 787 -34.83 -5.70 5.59
CA GLN A 787 -34.35 -4.50 6.30
C GLN A 787 -34.37 -3.26 5.39
N GLY A 788 -33.94 -3.42 4.14
CA GLY A 788 -33.89 -2.35 3.15
C GLY A 788 -35.27 -1.80 2.84
N LEU A 789 -36.24 -2.67 2.51
CA LEU A 789 -37.62 -2.23 2.25
C LEU A 789 -38.27 -1.62 3.51
N SER A 790 -38.09 -2.21 4.70
CA SER A 790 -38.63 -1.63 5.93
C SER A 790 -38.09 -0.23 6.22
N ASN A 791 -36.81 0.01 5.93
CA ASN A 791 -36.19 1.32 6.10
C ASN A 791 -36.71 2.34 5.06
N LEU A 792 -36.71 1.97 3.78
CA LEU A 792 -37.21 2.80 2.69
C LEU A 792 -38.70 3.15 2.85
N GLU A 793 -39.50 2.21 3.35
CA GLU A 793 -40.93 2.44 3.65
C GLU A 793 -41.13 3.43 4.79
N LYS A 794 -40.38 3.30 5.90
CA LYS A 794 -40.42 4.28 7.01
C LYS A 794 -40.06 5.69 6.56
N ARG A 795 -39.18 5.81 5.56
CA ARG A 795 -38.77 7.07 4.95
C ARG A 795 -39.74 7.59 3.88
N ARG A 796 -40.78 6.81 3.56
CA ARG A 796 -41.76 7.05 2.48
C ARG A 796 -41.11 7.11 1.10
N VAL A 797 -40.03 6.36 0.89
CA VAL A 797 -39.39 6.19 -0.43
C VAL A 797 -40.17 5.16 -1.25
N VAL A 798 -40.63 4.10 -0.60
CA VAL A 798 -41.51 3.06 -1.17
C VAL A 798 -42.73 2.84 -0.29
N ALA A 799 -43.75 2.15 -0.81
CA ALA A 799 -44.88 1.62 -0.05
C ALA A 799 -45.07 0.14 -0.37
N ILE A 800 -45.39 -0.67 0.64
CA ILE A 800 -45.64 -2.10 0.45
C ILE A 800 -47.15 -2.36 0.59
N GLN A 801 -47.78 -2.89 -0.46
CA GLN A 801 -49.21 -3.23 -0.47
C GLN A 801 -49.38 -4.59 -1.15
N ASP A 802 -50.13 -5.50 -0.54
CA ASP A 802 -50.45 -6.83 -1.09
C ASP A 802 -49.24 -7.64 -1.61
N GLY A 803 -48.10 -7.53 -0.91
CA GLY A 803 -46.86 -8.23 -1.31
C GLY A 803 -46.14 -7.63 -2.52
N GLN A 804 -46.52 -6.41 -2.93
CA GLN A 804 -45.87 -5.64 -3.99
C GLN A 804 -45.26 -4.34 -3.44
N VAL A 805 -44.22 -3.87 -4.10
CA VAL A 805 -43.46 -2.65 -3.76
C VAL A 805 -43.79 -1.57 -4.79
N PHE A 806 -44.25 -0.42 -4.29
CA PHE A 806 -44.57 0.77 -5.09
C PHE A 806 -43.59 1.90 -4.77
N ILE A 807 -43.03 2.55 -5.79
CA ILE A 807 -42.08 3.66 -5.60
C ILE A 807 -42.89 4.94 -5.31
N ARG A 808 -42.60 5.59 -4.18
CA ARG A 808 -43.29 6.84 -3.74
C ARG A 808 -42.46 8.09 -3.99
N SER A 809 -41.14 7.99 -3.89
CA SER A 809 -40.22 9.10 -4.14
C SER A 809 -39.05 8.64 -5.00
N PRO A 810 -39.13 8.82 -6.33
CA PRO A 810 -38.03 8.46 -7.23
C PRO A 810 -36.74 9.23 -6.94
N GLN A 811 -36.83 10.48 -6.46
CA GLN A 811 -35.66 11.30 -6.14
C GLN A 811 -34.88 10.73 -4.96
N LEU A 812 -35.56 10.36 -3.86
CA LEU A 812 -34.90 9.72 -2.72
C LEU A 812 -34.39 8.32 -3.06
N LEU A 813 -35.12 7.58 -3.91
CA LEU A 813 -34.68 6.27 -4.39
C LEU A 813 -33.35 6.39 -5.14
N ALA A 814 -33.25 7.35 -6.07
CA ALA A 814 -32.01 7.62 -6.80
C ALA A 814 -30.89 8.06 -5.84
N TYR A 815 -31.17 8.98 -4.90
CA TYR A 815 -30.18 9.45 -3.92
C TYR A 815 -29.56 8.31 -3.09
N TYR A 816 -30.39 7.40 -2.54
CA TYR A 816 -29.88 6.24 -1.80
C TYR A 816 -29.24 5.18 -2.72
N GLY A 817 -29.73 5.03 -3.95
CA GLY A 817 -29.15 4.12 -4.94
C GLY A 817 -27.76 4.54 -5.42
N ASN A 818 -27.51 5.85 -5.51
CA ASN A 818 -26.21 6.43 -5.87
C ASN A 818 -25.15 6.30 -4.76
N MET A 819 -25.55 5.89 -3.54
CA MET A 819 -24.60 5.59 -2.47
C MET A 819 -23.89 4.24 -2.66
N ILE A 820 -24.36 3.41 -3.62
CA ILE A 820 -23.64 2.23 -4.08
C ILE A 820 -22.60 2.68 -5.09
N ILE A 821 -21.35 2.78 -4.63
CA ILE A 821 -20.23 3.28 -5.42
C ILE A 821 -19.43 2.08 -5.93
N GLN A 822 -19.33 1.93 -7.25
CA GLN A 822 -18.59 0.81 -7.84
C GLN A 822 -17.08 0.95 -7.58
N PRO A 823 -16.39 -0.15 -7.21
CA PRO A 823 -14.93 -0.17 -7.16
C PRO A 823 -14.35 -0.06 -8.58
N GLU A 824 -13.25 0.69 -8.75
CA GLU A 824 -12.61 1.02 -10.05
C GLU A 824 -12.23 -0.21 -10.92
N ASN A 825 -12.27 -1.43 -10.38
CA ASN A 825 -11.98 -2.66 -11.11
C ASN A 825 -13.20 -3.37 -11.71
N ALA A 826 -14.40 -2.78 -11.64
CA ALA A 826 -15.53 -3.22 -12.47
C ALA A 826 -15.35 -2.67 -13.89
N ILE A 827 -14.47 -3.31 -14.67
CA ILE A 827 -14.51 -3.16 -16.13
C ILE A 827 -15.93 -3.57 -16.55
N PRO A 828 -16.69 -2.73 -17.27
CA PRO A 828 -17.92 -3.21 -17.89
C PRO A 828 -17.53 -4.30 -18.88
N ASP A 829 -18.07 -5.51 -18.69
CA ASP A 829 -17.87 -6.68 -19.56
C ASP A 829 -18.01 -6.35 -21.06
#